data_AF-A0A5Q4G5Y8-F1
#
_entry.id   AF-A0A5Q4G5Y8-F1
#
_cell.length_a   1.000
_cell.length_b   1.000
_cell.length_c   1.000
_cell.angle_alpha   90.00
_cell.angle_beta   90.00
_cell.angle_gamma   90.00
#
_symmetry.space_group_name_H-M   'P 1'
#
loop_
_entity.id
_entity.type
_entity.pdbx_description
1 polymer ?
#
loop_
_entity_poly.entity_id
_entity_poly.type
_entity_poly.pdbx_seq_one_letter_code
_entity_poly.pdbx_strand_id
1 'polypeptide(L)'
;MTHLPLPTVSLTPERGALPRAGGRVDALLRIEVGVPGVERNREAVTLALVIDRSGSMGGEPLAYAKRAAQQALTVLQPGDAVAVVAFDNHVGVVVPTVVVHDDLSAVHEAIEHIGVGGSTALHAGWVEGLTQALELEHASGMARVVLLSDGCANVGETRSEAIAADVAKAFADHGVSTSAVGLGAHFDERLMSAISTAGGGTFTFVETPQQLPELFETEIASLSSLRGRNVRLAFDGAAARFVAAGGGARLDAGRIGFPDLVGGMPRDVLVTIELDAHSALPPLRLSWDDTYTGAHETLDVTLDLPLLDPDALAARAVDPAVAAAQRRHAYADAVGRVEPLVRGGRFDDAEREINSLRAQVDSWPADASRDESLRDLAQLLERSRARDHAMSAKVAHRMKYHLDMDVGSSKRASMLDAERGLRSAKQAYRQAASSTSRPARTTDASAGRTPMRPARTVHQAEVAHQGGGTTRLEVVIGDITQQTADAIVNPSNRGLFGTAGVDGAVHAMGGPELTAACRAIGGIDYGQATVTPGFRLAATHVIHTTTPRWRGGDGGELATLERAYAACLDAARRLRVHTLAIPAIGTGAFRYPLDQATAVAVAAVVAAVTKHEVPAVVRFVVLDEGLANTYARELDAALAAV
;
A
#
# COMPACT_ATOMS: atom_id res chain seq x y z
N MET A 1 6.66 -5.04 34.82
CA MET A 1 7.21 -4.85 33.46
C MET A 1 7.46 -6.25 32.92
N THR A 2 6.59 -6.74 32.04
CA THR A 2 6.75 -8.04 31.40
C THR A 2 7.65 -7.86 30.18
N HIS A 3 8.79 -8.56 30.14
CA HIS A 3 9.75 -8.49 29.05
C HIS A 3 9.11 -9.05 27.76
N LEU A 4 9.03 -8.23 26.71
CA LEU A 4 8.77 -8.73 25.36
C LEU A 4 9.95 -9.62 24.93
N PRO A 5 9.71 -10.72 24.20
CA PRO A 5 10.80 -11.57 23.73
C PRO A 5 11.68 -10.77 22.77
N LEU A 6 12.96 -10.65 23.11
CA LEU A 6 13.95 -10.05 22.22
C LEU A 6 14.19 -10.97 21.01
N PRO A 7 14.49 -10.42 19.83
CA PRO A 7 14.98 -11.22 18.72
C PRO A 7 16.26 -11.97 19.09
N THR A 8 16.40 -13.19 18.59
CA THR A 8 17.64 -13.96 18.66
C THR A 8 18.26 -14.02 17.28
N VAL A 9 19.57 -13.77 17.22
CA VAL A 9 20.37 -13.87 15.98
C VAL A 9 21.40 -14.98 16.17
N SER A 10 21.47 -15.90 15.22
CA SER A 10 22.50 -16.93 15.17
C SER A 10 23.16 -16.98 13.79
N LEU A 11 24.45 -17.30 13.75
CA LEU A 11 25.22 -17.42 12.53
C LEU A 11 25.98 -18.75 12.54
N THR A 12 25.73 -19.58 11.53
CA THR A 12 26.37 -20.89 11.38
C THR A 12 27.26 -20.87 10.15
N PRO A 13 28.60 -20.79 10.29
CA PRO A 13 29.52 -20.88 9.16
C PRO A 13 29.44 -22.24 8.46
N GLU A 14 29.73 -22.27 7.15
CA GLU A 14 29.68 -23.48 6.30
C GLU A 14 30.38 -24.67 6.96
N ARG A 15 31.50 -24.47 7.66
CA ARG A 15 32.27 -25.54 8.30
C ARG A 15 32.31 -25.43 9.82
N GLY A 16 31.38 -24.66 10.40
CA GLY A 16 31.26 -24.43 11.84
C GLY A 16 32.42 -23.64 12.47
N ALA A 17 33.26 -22.99 11.65
CA ALA A 17 34.41 -22.22 12.08
C ALA A 17 34.76 -21.14 11.03
N LEU A 18 35.54 -20.15 11.44
CA LEU A 18 36.04 -19.06 10.59
C LEU A 18 37.51 -19.33 10.18
N PRO A 19 37.94 -18.92 8.97
CA PRO A 19 39.30 -19.09 8.50
C PRO A 19 40.22 -18.08 9.20
N ARG A 20 41.26 -18.57 9.89
CA ARG A 20 42.26 -17.71 10.53
C ARG A 20 43.02 -16.84 9.53
N ALA A 21 43.19 -17.30 8.30
CA ALA A 21 43.82 -16.53 7.23
C ALA A 21 42.93 -15.40 6.67
N GLY A 22 41.69 -15.26 7.17
CA GLY A 22 40.69 -14.36 6.58
C GLY A 22 40.11 -14.91 5.28
N GLY A 23 39.33 -14.10 4.58
CA GLY A 23 38.70 -14.42 3.30
C GLY A 23 37.18 -14.57 3.39
N ARG A 24 36.60 -15.20 2.37
CA ARG A 24 35.15 -15.35 2.23
C ARG A 24 34.64 -16.62 2.89
N VAL A 25 33.54 -16.50 3.61
CA VAL A 25 32.87 -17.60 4.32
C VAL A 25 31.38 -17.51 4.09
N ASP A 26 30.79 -18.58 3.56
CA ASP A 26 29.34 -18.74 3.55
C ASP A 26 28.85 -19.14 4.94
N ALA A 27 27.73 -18.57 5.35
CA ALA A 27 27.11 -18.86 6.63
C ALA A 27 25.59 -18.78 6.53
N LEU A 28 24.91 -19.58 7.34
CA LEU A 28 23.47 -19.46 7.55
C LEU A 28 23.22 -18.51 8.73
N LEU A 29 22.64 -17.36 8.42
CA LEU A 29 22.15 -16.41 9.40
C LEU A 29 20.68 -16.74 9.70
N ARG A 30 20.34 -16.93 10.97
CA ARG A 30 18.95 -17.07 11.43
C ARG A 30 18.57 -15.93 12.35
N ILE A 31 17.42 -15.31 12.09
CA ILE A 31 16.77 -14.34 12.98
C ILE A 31 15.42 -14.89 13.38
N GLU A 32 15.17 -14.96 14.69
CA GLU A 32 13.92 -15.47 15.23
C GLU A 32 13.43 -14.55 16.34
N VAL A 33 12.12 -14.35 16.43
CA VAL A 33 11.50 -13.63 17.54
C VAL A 33 10.28 -14.43 18.00
N GLY A 34 10.22 -14.70 19.30
CA GLY A 34 9.12 -15.47 19.87
C GLY A 34 7.77 -14.74 19.73
N VAL A 35 6.69 -15.51 19.70
CA VAL A 35 5.34 -14.94 19.83
C VAL A 35 5.16 -14.45 21.27
N PRO A 36 4.72 -13.21 21.52
CA PRO A 36 4.49 -12.71 22.88
C PRO A 36 3.42 -13.55 23.61
N GLY A 37 3.74 -14.07 24.80
CA GLY A 37 2.83 -14.94 25.57
C GLY A 37 1.67 -14.22 26.28
N VAL A 38 1.74 -12.90 26.44
CA VAL A 38 0.66 -12.06 26.98
C VAL A 38 0.71 -10.72 26.26
N GLU A 39 -0.19 -10.47 25.31
CA GLU A 39 -0.31 -9.15 24.70
C GLU A 39 -1.15 -8.23 25.60
N ARG A 40 -0.54 -7.15 26.10
CA ARG A 40 -1.29 -5.91 26.25
C ARG A 40 -1.45 -5.28 24.87
N ASN A 41 -2.68 -4.89 24.57
CA ASN A 41 -3.05 -3.81 23.66
C ASN A 41 -2.17 -3.75 22.39
N ARG A 42 -2.39 -4.67 21.44
CA ARG A 42 -1.86 -4.45 20.09
C ARG A 42 -2.37 -3.09 19.61
N GLU A 43 -1.51 -2.34 18.94
CA GLU A 43 -1.94 -1.08 18.35
C GLU A 43 -2.97 -1.37 17.24
N ALA A 44 -3.97 -0.49 17.14
CA ALA A 44 -5.01 -0.61 16.13
C ALA A 44 -4.39 -0.68 14.74
N VAL A 45 -4.80 -1.67 13.96
CA VAL A 45 -4.33 -1.82 12.58
C VAL A 45 -5.33 -1.17 11.63
N THR A 46 -4.86 -0.40 10.66
CA THR A 46 -5.69 0.11 9.55
C THR A 46 -5.45 -0.73 8.30
N LEU A 47 -6.50 -1.38 7.79
CA LEU A 47 -6.47 -2.22 6.59
C LEU A 47 -7.24 -1.57 5.44
N ALA A 48 -6.55 -1.19 4.37
CA ALA A 48 -7.19 -0.75 3.13
C ALA A 48 -7.22 -1.89 2.12
N LEU A 49 -8.41 -2.43 1.85
CA LEU A 49 -8.65 -3.46 0.83
C LEU A 49 -8.90 -2.77 -0.52
N VAL A 50 -8.00 -2.96 -1.48
CA VAL A 50 -8.07 -2.36 -2.82
C VAL A 50 -8.34 -3.46 -3.83
N ILE A 51 -9.56 -3.48 -4.36
CA ILE A 51 -10.10 -4.59 -5.16
C ILE A 51 -10.24 -4.16 -6.61
N ASP A 52 -9.53 -4.83 -7.51
CA ASP A 52 -9.76 -4.70 -8.94
C ASP A 52 -11.16 -5.19 -9.29
N ARG A 53 -11.89 -4.39 -10.07
CA ARG A 53 -13.20 -4.74 -10.61
C ARG A 53 -13.24 -4.60 -12.13
N SER A 54 -12.10 -4.60 -12.81
CA SER A 54 -11.99 -4.52 -14.27
C SER A 54 -12.73 -5.67 -14.97
N GLY A 55 -12.92 -5.55 -16.29
CA GLY A 55 -13.67 -6.52 -17.07
C GLY A 55 -13.12 -7.96 -17.00
N SER A 56 -11.80 -8.12 -16.82
CA SER A 56 -11.16 -9.42 -16.61
C SER A 56 -11.61 -10.09 -15.32
N MET A 57 -11.91 -9.31 -14.28
CA MET A 57 -12.41 -9.80 -13.00
C MET A 57 -13.83 -10.39 -13.09
N GLY A 58 -14.51 -10.28 -14.24
CA GLY A 58 -15.88 -10.73 -14.43
C GLY A 58 -16.12 -12.21 -14.11
N GLY A 59 -17.24 -12.50 -13.44
CA GLY A 59 -17.62 -13.86 -13.08
C GLY A 59 -16.95 -14.33 -11.79
N GLU A 60 -16.25 -15.46 -11.87
CA GLU A 60 -15.62 -16.08 -10.69
C GLU A 60 -14.57 -15.19 -10.00
N PRO A 61 -13.58 -14.59 -10.69
CA PRO A 61 -12.49 -13.85 -10.03
C PRO A 61 -12.97 -12.76 -9.07
N LEU A 62 -13.92 -11.92 -9.48
CA LEU A 62 -14.52 -10.89 -8.61
C LEU A 62 -15.31 -11.49 -7.46
N ALA A 63 -16.08 -12.57 -7.70
CA ALA A 63 -16.81 -13.25 -6.63
C ALA A 63 -15.86 -13.75 -5.53
N TYR A 64 -14.67 -14.22 -5.90
CA TYR A 64 -13.67 -14.65 -4.93
C TYR A 64 -12.93 -13.49 -4.27
N ALA A 65 -12.61 -12.44 -5.01
CA ALA A 65 -12.05 -11.21 -4.43
C ALA A 65 -12.96 -10.65 -3.32
N LYS A 66 -14.28 -10.63 -3.56
CA LYS A 66 -15.29 -10.26 -2.55
C LYS A 66 -15.26 -11.18 -1.34
N ARG A 67 -15.29 -12.50 -1.54
CA ARG A 67 -15.24 -13.48 -0.43
C ARG A 67 -13.99 -13.33 0.41
N ALA A 68 -12.84 -13.10 -0.22
CA ALA A 68 -11.58 -12.90 0.48
C ALA A 68 -11.55 -11.58 1.27
N ALA A 69 -12.06 -10.51 0.67
CA ALA A 69 -12.25 -9.25 1.38
C ALA A 69 -13.16 -9.43 2.60
N GLN A 70 -14.29 -10.14 2.47
CA GLN A 70 -15.20 -10.47 3.57
C GLN A 70 -14.53 -11.35 4.65
N GLN A 71 -13.65 -12.28 4.26
CA GLN A 71 -12.90 -13.10 5.23
C GLN A 71 -11.84 -12.30 5.97
N ALA A 72 -11.17 -11.35 5.31
CA ALA A 72 -10.22 -10.46 5.96
C ALA A 72 -10.88 -9.69 7.14
N LEU A 73 -12.16 -9.31 6.99
CA LEU A 73 -12.93 -8.67 8.06
C LEU A 73 -13.08 -9.53 9.32
N THR A 74 -13.09 -10.86 9.18
CA THR A 74 -13.26 -11.77 10.31
C THR A 74 -12.03 -11.85 11.22
N VAL A 75 -10.87 -11.40 10.70
CA VAL A 75 -9.61 -11.36 11.44
C VAL A 75 -9.41 -10.03 12.17
N LEU A 76 -10.11 -8.98 11.74
CA LEU A 76 -10.04 -7.67 12.38
C LEU A 76 -10.66 -7.70 13.78
N GLN A 77 -10.11 -6.88 14.67
CA GLN A 77 -10.54 -6.75 16.05
C GLN A 77 -11.24 -5.40 16.26
N PRO A 78 -12.13 -5.29 17.26
CA PRO A 78 -12.68 -4.00 17.65
C PRO A 78 -11.57 -2.98 17.94
N GLY A 79 -11.64 -1.81 17.32
CA GLY A 79 -10.61 -0.77 17.38
C GLY A 79 -9.66 -0.73 16.20
N ASP A 80 -9.55 -1.80 15.40
CA ASP A 80 -8.91 -1.71 14.08
C ASP A 80 -9.71 -0.77 13.17
N ALA A 81 -9.16 -0.43 12.01
CA ALA A 81 -9.89 0.26 10.96
C ALA A 81 -9.83 -0.49 9.64
N VAL A 82 -10.88 -0.35 8.85
CA VAL A 82 -10.95 -0.93 7.51
C VAL A 82 -11.50 0.07 6.51
N ALA A 83 -10.94 0.05 5.30
CA ALA A 83 -11.48 0.72 4.14
C ALA A 83 -11.57 -0.26 2.97
N VAL A 84 -12.53 -0.05 2.08
CA VAL A 84 -12.69 -0.84 0.86
C VAL A 84 -12.73 0.11 -0.33
N VAL A 85 -11.78 -0.06 -1.23
CA VAL A 85 -11.67 0.65 -2.51
C VAL A 85 -11.87 -0.36 -3.61
N ALA A 86 -12.71 -0.04 -4.60
CA ALA A 86 -12.83 -0.83 -5.82
C ALA A 86 -12.46 -0.01 -7.04
N PHE A 87 -11.63 -0.55 -7.93
CA PHE A 87 -11.10 0.20 -9.06
C PHE A 87 -11.24 -0.55 -10.39
N ASP A 88 -11.56 0.19 -11.44
CA ASP A 88 -11.40 -0.19 -12.84
C ASP A 88 -10.60 0.92 -13.55
N ASN A 89 -11.10 1.52 -14.63
CA ASN A 89 -10.60 2.80 -15.15
C ASN A 89 -11.05 4.01 -14.28
N HIS A 90 -11.88 3.77 -13.27
CA HIS A 90 -12.34 4.69 -12.26
C HIS A 90 -12.14 4.07 -10.87
N VAL A 91 -11.70 4.88 -9.92
CA VAL A 91 -11.51 4.45 -8.54
C VAL A 91 -12.73 4.87 -7.72
N GLY A 92 -13.32 3.94 -6.98
CA GLY A 92 -14.45 4.18 -6.09
C GLY A 92 -14.14 3.73 -4.67
N VAL A 93 -14.41 4.60 -3.70
CA VAL A 93 -14.41 4.22 -2.28
C VAL A 93 -15.74 3.55 -1.98
N VAL A 94 -15.71 2.22 -1.85
CA VAL A 94 -16.89 1.39 -1.55
C VAL A 94 -17.26 1.55 -0.08
N VAL A 95 -16.26 1.50 0.78
CA VAL A 95 -16.37 1.75 2.22
C VAL A 95 -15.25 2.71 2.60
N PRO A 96 -15.55 3.94 3.06
CA PRO A 96 -14.52 4.83 3.58
C PRO A 96 -13.91 4.23 4.85
N THR A 97 -12.77 4.72 5.28
CA THR A 97 -12.11 4.22 6.50
C THR A 97 -13.05 4.29 7.71
N VAL A 98 -13.40 3.12 8.25
CA VAL A 98 -14.25 2.98 9.43
C VAL A 98 -13.53 2.18 10.51
N VAL A 99 -13.73 2.57 11.77
CA VAL A 99 -13.25 1.79 12.91
C VAL A 99 -14.15 0.57 13.08
N VAL A 100 -13.53 -0.61 13.15
CA VAL A 100 -14.16 -1.90 13.35
C VAL A 100 -14.81 -1.95 14.73
N HIS A 101 -16.09 -2.28 14.73
CA HIS A 101 -16.89 -2.61 15.91
C HIS A 101 -17.53 -4.00 15.71
N ASP A 102 -18.34 -4.46 16.66
CA ASP A 102 -18.87 -5.82 16.67
C ASP A 102 -19.74 -6.17 15.45
N ASP A 103 -20.35 -5.18 14.80
CA ASP A 103 -21.18 -5.36 13.61
C ASP A 103 -20.50 -4.84 12.33
N LEU A 104 -20.13 -5.72 11.39
CA LEU A 104 -19.58 -5.32 10.09
C LEU A 104 -20.56 -5.54 8.93
N SER A 105 -21.86 -5.71 9.21
CA SER A 105 -22.86 -6.08 8.20
C SER A 105 -22.91 -5.11 7.02
N ALA A 106 -22.83 -3.80 7.28
CA ALA A 106 -22.80 -2.78 6.24
C ALA A 106 -21.56 -2.87 5.33
N VAL A 107 -20.41 -3.25 5.90
CA VAL A 107 -19.16 -3.45 5.15
C VAL A 107 -19.27 -4.71 4.29
N HIS A 108 -19.80 -5.81 4.84
CA HIS A 108 -20.07 -7.04 4.10
C HIS A 108 -21.03 -6.79 2.92
N GLU A 109 -22.11 -6.06 3.17
CA GLU A 109 -23.10 -5.69 2.14
C GLU A 109 -22.48 -4.82 1.05
N ALA A 110 -21.67 -3.82 1.41
CA ALA A 110 -21.01 -2.94 0.45
C ALA A 110 -20.03 -3.71 -0.46
N ILE A 111 -19.27 -4.67 0.09
CA ILE A 111 -18.39 -5.56 -0.70
C ILE A 111 -19.22 -6.42 -1.67
N GLU A 112 -20.35 -6.95 -1.23
CA GLU A 112 -21.21 -7.80 -2.06
C GLU A 112 -21.73 -7.05 -3.31
N HIS A 113 -21.95 -5.74 -3.19
CA HIS A 113 -22.45 -4.89 -4.27
C HIS A 113 -21.38 -4.42 -5.27
N ILE A 114 -20.10 -4.79 -5.12
CA ILE A 114 -19.05 -4.41 -6.08
C ILE A 114 -19.36 -5.05 -7.46
N GLY A 115 -19.64 -4.22 -8.46
CA GLY A 115 -19.93 -4.67 -9.82
C GLY A 115 -18.68 -4.74 -10.70
N VAL A 116 -18.76 -5.50 -11.80
CA VAL A 116 -17.72 -5.52 -12.85
C VAL A 116 -17.71 -4.19 -13.59
N GLY A 117 -16.52 -3.77 -14.00
CA GLY A 117 -16.19 -2.47 -14.57
C GLY A 117 -15.38 -2.56 -15.86
N GLY A 118 -14.70 -1.45 -16.18
CA GLY A 118 -13.93 -1.25 -17.42
C GLY A 118 -12.49 -1.77 -17.36
N SER A 119 -11.53 -0.87 -17.61
CA SER A 119 -10.09 -1.17 -17.67
C SER A 119 -9.44 -1.25 -16.28
N THR A 120 -8.10 -1.20 -16.17
CA THR A 120 -7.35 -1.41 -14.92
C THR A 120 -6.42 -0.22 -14.61
N ALA A 121 -6.88 0.72 -13.78
CA ALA A 121 -6.10 1.83 -13.25
C ALA A 121 -5.46 1.47 -11.89
N LEU A 122 -4.58 0.45 -11.91
CA LEU A 122 -3.98 -0.16 -10.71
C LEU A 122 -3.31 0.85 -9.78
N HIS A 123 -2.48 1.74 -10.33
CA HIS A 123 -1.79 2.77 -9.54
C HIS A 123 -2.77 3.71 -8.84
N ALA A 124 -3.82 4.17 -9.54
CA ALA A 124 -4.83 5.04 -8.96
C ALA A 124 -5.64 4.34 -7.86
N GLY A 125 -5.97 3.05 -8.05
CA GLY A 125 -6.60 2.23 -7.03
C GLY A 125 -5.75 2.12 -5.77
N TRP A 126 -4.45 1.85 -5.93
CA TRP A 126 -3.49 1.82 -4.81
C TRP A 126 -3.36 3.17 -4.11
N VAL A 127 -3.28 4.29 -4.85
CA VAL A 127 -3.22 5.65 -4.28
C VAL A 127 -4.45 5.97 -3.42
N GLU A 128 -5.65 5.62 -3.86
CA GLU A 128 -6.85 5.81 -3.05
C GLU A 128 -6.83 4.89 -1.82
N GLY A 129 -6.37 3.64 -1.97
CA GLY A 129 -6.15 2.74 -0.84
C GLY A 129 -5.19 3.32 0.22
N LEU A 130 -4.07 3.88 -0.22
CA LEU A 130 -3.13 4.61 0.64
C LEU A 130 -3.80 5.82 1.30
N THR A 131 -4.60 6.58 0.56
CA THR A 131 -5.33 7.74 1.09
C THR A 131 -6.28 7.33 2.22
N GLN A 132 -7.00 6.21 2.05
CA GLN A 132 -7.84 5.65 3.11
C GLN A 132 -7.00 5.16 4.29
N ALA A 133 -5.90 4.45 4.03
CA ALA A 133 -5.02 3.93 5.08
C ALA A 133 -4.41 5.05 5.96
N LEU A 134 -4.23 6.25 5.40
CA LEU A 134 -3.72 7.44 6.09
C LEU A 134 -4.80 8.32 6.74
N GLU A 135 -6.08 7.96 6.59
CA GLU A 135 -7.16 8.86 6.97
C GLU A 135 -7.32 9.00 8.50
N LEU A 136 -6.97 7.97 9.25
CA LEU A 136 -6.95 8.03 10.70
C LEU A 136 -5.56 8.48 11.14
N GLU A 137 -5.48 9.63 11.81
CA GLU A 137 -4.31 10.07 12.57
C GLU A 137 -4.13 9.13 13.78
N HIS A 138 -3.69 7.90 13.51
CA HIS A 138 -3.25 7.02 14.58
C HIS A 138 -1.92 7.54 15.07
N ALA A 139 -1.88 8.02 16.32
CA ALA A 139 -0.65 8.44 16.98
C ALA A 139 0.36 7.29 17.19
N SER A 140 0.07 6.06 16.72
CA SER A 140 1.00 4.93 16.74
C SER A 140 0.63 3.72 15.85
N GLY A 141 -0.63 3.52 15.44
CA GLY A 141 -1.11 2.33 14.74
C GLY A 141 -0.51 2.00 13.35
N MET A 142 -0.40 0.69 13.06
CA MET A 142 0.11 0.16 11.80
C MET A 142 -0.92 0.21 10.66
N ALA A 143 -0.53 0.68 9.48
CA ALA A 143 -1.38 0.67 8.29
C ALA A 143 -0.88 -0.30 7.19
N ARG A 144 -1.80 -0.97 6.49
CA ARG A 144 -1.51 -1.83 5.34
C ARG A 144 -2.55 -1.64 4.22
N VAL A 145 -2.05 -1.53 3.00
CA VAL A 145 -2.82 -1.65 1.76
C VAL A 145 -2.69 -3.09 1.25
N VAL A 146 -3.81 -3.75 0.95
CA VAL A 146 -3.85 -5.05 0.27
C VAL A 146 -4.46 -4.86 -1.10
N LEU A 147 -3.64 -4.97 -2.13
CA LEU A 147 -4.03 -4.78 -3.53
C LEU A 147 -4.35 -6.12 -4.19
N LEU A 148 -5.61 -6.32 -4.61
CA LEU A 148 -6.05 -7.46 -5.42
C LEU A 148 -6.21 -7.06 -6.87
N SER A 149 -5.59 -7.80 -7.80
CA SER A 149 -5.80 -7.60 -9.22
C SER A 149 -5.57 -8.88 -10.03
N ASP A 150 -6.34 -9.07 -11.10
CA ASP A 150 -6.11 -10.08 -12.13
C ASP A 150 -5.54 -9.49 -13.43
N GLY A 151 -5.28 -8.18 -13.47
CA GLY A 151 -4.97 -7.42 -14.69
C GLY A 151 -3.61 -6.72 -14.67
N CYS A 152 -3.21 -6.22 -15.84
CA CYS A 152 -2.05 -5.35 -15.98
C CYS A 152 -2.46 -3.88 -15.79
N ALA A 153 -1.59 -3.07 -15.19
CA ALA A 153 -1.78 -1.62 -15.17
C ALA A 153 -1.83 -1.10 -16.62
N ASN A 154 -2.99 -0.59 -17.05
CA ASN A 154 -3.24 -0.20 -18.45
C ASN A 154 -3.88 1.19 -18.58
N VAL A 155 -4.26 1.82 -17.47
CA VAL A 155 -4.77 3.20 -17.40
C VAL A 155 -3.97 3.97 -16.35
N GLY A 156 -3.61 5.22 -16.65
CA GLY A 156 -2.83 6.08 -15.76
C GLY A 156 -1.33 5.77 -15.81
N GLU A 157 -0.66 5.79 -14.66
CA GLU A 157 0.72 5.34 -14.55
C GLU A 157 0.77 3.81 -14.68
N THR A 158 1.58 3.33 -15.62
CA THR A 158 1.70 1.91 -15.97
C THR A 158 3.13 1.38 -15.84
N ARG A 159 4.11 2.26 -15.57
CA ARG A 159 5.52 1.89 -15.46
C ARG A 159 5.80 1.30 -14.09
N SER A 160 6.27 0.05 -14.05
CA SER A 160 6.52 -0.68 -12.81
C SER A 160 7.50 0.00 -11.88
N GLU A 161 8.57 0.62 -12.41
CA GLU A 161 9.57 1.31 -11.60
C GLU A 161 9.00 2.57 -10.94
N ALA A 162 8.13 3.30 -11.64
CA ALA A 162 7.50 4.50 -11.10
C ALA A 162 6.49 4.17 -10.00
N ILE A 163 5.67 3.14 -10.22
CA ILE A 163 4.69 2.66 -9.24
C ILE A 163 5.42 2.13 -8.00
N ALA A 164 6.45 1.30 -8.17
CA ALA A 164 7.24 0.78 -7.05
C ALA A 164 7.95 1.90 -6.28
N ALA A 165 8.43 2.96 -6.95
CA ALA A 165 9.03 4.11 -6.27
C ALA A 165 8.02 4.88 -5.41
N ASP A 166 6.80 5.10 -5.92
CA ASP A 166 5.72 5.74 -5.15
C ASP A 166 5.36 4.88 -3.91
N VAL A 167 5.30 3.56 -4.07
CA VAL A 167 5.02 2.62 -2.98
C VAL A 167 6.14 2.61 -1.94
N ALA A 168 7.41 2.61 -2.38
CA ALA A 168 8.56 2.71 -1.48
C ALA A 168 8.53 4.01 -0.67
N LYS A 169 8.15 5.13 -1.30
CA LYS A 169 8.00 6.41 -0.63
C LYS A 169 6.90 6.38 0.42
N ALA A 170 5.72 5.85 0.09
CA ALA A 170 4.62 5.71 1.05
C ALA A 170 5.02 4.86 2.27
N PHE A 171 5.78 3.79 2.05
CA PHE A 171 6.31 2.97 3.12
C PHE A 171 7.34 3.73 3.98
N ALA A 172 8.27 4.44 3.34
CA ALA A 172 9.32 5.19 4.05
C ALA A 172 8.78 6.39 4.85
N ASP A 173 7.89 7.18 4.25
CA ASP A 173 7.41 8.44 4.82
C ASP A 173 6.27 8.24 5.83
N HIS A 174 5.50 7.15 5.69
CA HIS A 174 4.28 6.94 6.47
C HIS A 174 4.17 5.56 7.13
N GLY A 175 5.10 4.64 6.91
CA GLY A 175 5.04 3.29 7.50
C GLY A 175 3.86 2.45 7.00
N VAL A 176 3.24 2.83 5.88
CA VAL A 176 2.12 2.10 5.28
C VAL A 176 2.67 0.98 4.40
N SER A 177 2.47 -0.25 4.84
CA SER A 177 2.91 -1.42 4.07
C SER A 177 1.96 -1.73 2.91
N THR A 178 2.46 -2.32 1.82
CA THR A 178 1.63 -2.76 0.69
C THR A 178 1.88 -4.23 0.38
N SER A 179 0.85 -5.06 0.49
CA SER A 179 0.85 -6.44 -0.03
C SER A 179 0.04 -6.51 -1.32
N ALA A 180 0.44 -7.37 -2.24
CA ALA A 180 -0.20 -7.52 -3.55
C ALA A 180 -0.58 -8.97 -3.80
N VAL A 181 -1.81 -9.17 -4.28
CA VAL A 181 -2.39 -10.48 -4.57
C VAL A 181 -2.77 -10.52 -6.04
N GLY A 182 -2.03 -11.33 -6.80
CA GLY A 182 -2.29 -11.60 -8.21
C GLY A 182 -3.25 -12.77 -8.38
N LEU A 183 -4.34 -12.57 -9.12
CA LEU A 183 -5.35 -13.58 -9.38
C LEU A 183 -5.25 -14.12 -10.81
N GLY A 184 -5.16 -15.45 -10.95
CA GLY A 184 -5.22 -16.12 -12.25
C GLY A 184 -4.05 -15.81 -13.19
N ALA A 185 -4.28 -15.92 -14.51
CA ALA A 185 -3.22 -15.95 -15.51
C ALA A 185 -2.81 -14.57 -16.05
N HIS A 186 -3.58 -13.51 -15.78
CA HIS A 186 -3.55 -12.30 -16.61
C HIS A 186 -2.86 -11.07 -15.97
N PHE A 187 -2.56 -11.11 -14.67
CA PHE A 187 -1.90 -10.00 -13.99
C PHE A 187 -0.40 -9.91 -14.34
N ASP A 188 0.23 -8.77 -14.06
CA ASP A 188 1.69 -8.61 -14.19
C ASP A 188 2.39 -8.97 -12.87
N GLU A 189 2.98 -10.17 -12.82
CA GLU A 189 3.69 -10.66 -11.63
C GLU A 189 4.95 -9.87 -11.28
N ARG A 190 5.61 -9.24 -12.26
CA ARG A 190 6.80 -8.41 -12.01
C ARG A 190 6.40 -7.09 -11.36
N LEU A 191 5.32 -6.48 -11.84
CA LEU A 191 4.75 -5.29 -11.22
C LEU A 191 4.30 -5.59 -9.79
N MET A 192 3.50 -6.65 -9.60
CA MET A 192 2.93 -6.98 -8.29
C MET A 192 4.02 -7.35 -7.27
N SER A 193 5.03 -8.13 -7.66
CA SER A 193 6.18 -8.43 -6.79
C SER A 193 7.03 -7.20 -6.49
N ALA A 194 7.23 -6.30 -7.47
CA ALA A 194 7.96 -5.06 -7.26
C ALA A 194 7.24 -4.13 -6.27
N ILE A 195 5.92 -3.97 -6.39
CA ILE A 195 5.08 -3.18 -5.47
C ILE A 195 5.17 -3.76 -4.05
N SER A 196 4.95 -5.06 -3.89
CA SER A 196 5.02 -5.69 -2.56
C SER A 196 6.40 -5.52 -1.92
N THR A 197 7.46 -5.75 -2.70
CA THR A 197 8.85 -5.61 -2.22
C THR A 197 9.18 -4.18 -1.84
N ALA A 198 8.74 -3.21 -2.64
CA ALA A 198 8.92 -1.79 -2.38
C ALA A 198 8.16 -1.34 -1.12
N GLY A 199 6.94 -1.84 -0.93
CA GLY A 199 6.04 -1.49 0.17
C GLY A 199 6.24 -2.31 1.45
N GLY A 200 7.30 -3.11 1.56
CA GLY A 200 7.57 -3.93 2.74
C GLY A 200 6.51 -5.00 3.03
N GLY A 201 5.66 -5.33 2.06
CA GLY A 201 4.65 -6.39 2.17
C GLY A 201 5.06 -7.64 1.40
N THR A 202 4.07 -8.49 1.12
CA THR A 202 4.27 -9.77 0.44
C THR A 202 3.56 -9.79 -0.91
N PHE A 203 4.12 -10.56 -1.84
CA PHE A 203 3.44 -10.90 -3.07
C PHE A 203 2.88 -12.32 -2.98
N THR A 204 1.60 -12.44 -3.32
CA THR A 204 0.88 -13.71 -3.31
C THR A 204 0.26 -13.96 -4.68
N PHE A 205 0.57 -15.12 -5.26
CA PHE A 205 -0.09 -15.60 -6.47
C PHE A 205 -1.19 -16.60 -6.11
N VAL A 206 -2.43 -16.27 -6.45
CA VAL A 206 -3.60 -17.14 -6.32
C VAL A 206 -3.93 -17.72 -7.68
N GLU A 207 -3.62 -19.00 -7.85
CA GLU A 207 -3.89 -19.72 -9.08
C GLU A 207 -5.36 -20.10 -9.16
N THR A 208 -5.87 -20.73 -8.10
CA THR A 208 -7.29 -21.06 -7.99
C THR A 208 -7.91 -20.26 -6.86
N PRO A 209 -9.14 -19.78 -7.05
CA PRO A 209 -9.68 -18.84 -6.07
C PRO A 209 -10.02 -19.47 -4.70
N GLN A 210 -10.06 -20.79 -4.60
CA GLN A 210 -10.22 -21.52 -3.33
C GLN A 210 -9.01 -21.36 -2.41
N GLN A 211 -7.85 -20.93 -2.92
CA GLN A 211 -6.64 -20.68 -2.12
C GLN A 211 -6.68 -19.31 -1.41
N LEU A 212 -7.48 -18.38 -1.92
CA LEU A 212 -7.52 -16.99 -1.49
C LEU A 212 -7.84 -16.79 0.02
N PRO A 213 -8.78 -17.55 0.63
CA PRO A 213 -9.07 -17.47 2.07
C PRO A 213 -7.85 -17.65 2.99
N GLU A 214 -7.13 -18.76 2.81
CA GLU A 214 -6.00 -19.15 3.66
C GLU A 214 -4.83 -18.17 3.51
N LEU A 215 -4.61 -17.69 2.29
CA LEU A 215 -3.57 -16.71 1.98
C LEU A 215 -3.87 -15.36 2.63
N PHE A 216 -5.13 -14.94 2.65
CA PHE A 216 -5.55 -13.74 3.38
C PHE A 216 -5.43 -13.88 4.89
N GLU A 217 -5.83 -15.03 5.45
CA GLU A 217 -5.62 -15.31 6.88
C GLU A 217 -4.14 -15.18 7.23
N THR A 218 -3.25 -15.74 6.41
CA THR A 218 -1.79 -15.66 6.57
C THR A 218 -1.30 -14.20 6.56
N GLU A 219 -1.81 -13.39 5.63
CA GLU A 219 -1.38 -11.99 5.52
C GLU A 219 -1.80 -11.14 6.72
N ILE A 220 -3.04 -11.29 7.19
CA ILE A 220 -3.51 -10.54 8.37
C ILE A 220 -2.88 -11.11 9.66
N ALA A 221 -2.61 -12.41 9.73
CA ALA A 221 -1.85 -13.03 10.82
C ALA A 221 -0.43 -12.43 10.94
N SER A 222 0.22 -12.19 9.80
CA SER A 222 1.55 -11.58 9.76
C SER A 222 1.55 -10.16 10.34
N LEU A 223 0.46 -9.40 10.12
CA LEU A 223 0.26 -8.08 10.71
C LEU A 223 0.06 -8.16 12.22
N SER A 224 -0.76 -9.10 12.67
CA SER A 224 -1.09 -9.25 14.10
C SER A 224 0.11 -9.70 14.94
N SER A 225 1.05 -10.41 14.32
CA SER A 225 2.28 -10.90 14.95
C SER A 225 3.51 -10.07 14.56
N LEU A 226 3.34 -8.92 13.91
CA LEU A 226 4.47 -8.09 13.51
C LEU A 226 5.20 -7.57 14.74
N ARG A 227 6.51 -7.81 14.82
CA ARG A 227 7.40 -7.42 15.92
C ARG A 227 8.30 -6.25 15.57
N GLY A 228 8.71 -6.15 14.32
CA GLY A 228 9.66 -5.12 13.91
C GLY A 228 9.72 -4.87 12.41
N ARG A 229 9.90 -3.61 12.05
CA ARG A 229 10.08 -3.13 10.67
C ARG A 229 11.48 -2.55 10.48
N ASN A 230 11.83 -2.20 9.24
CA ASN A 230 13.11 -1.57 8.88
C ASN A 230 14.31 -2.30 9.49
N VAL A 231 14.25 -3.62 9.43
CA VAL A 231 15.15 -4.53 10.11
C VAL A 231 16.48 -4.50 9.38
N ARG A 232 17.55 -4.13 10.10
CA ARG A 232 18.90 -4.06 9.54
C ARG A 232 19.88 -4.82 10.43
N LEU A 233 20.85 -5.46 9.79
CA LEU A 233 21.96 -6.13 10.44
C LEU A 233 23.28 -5.66 9.85
N ALA A 234 24.24 -5.36 10.70
CA ALA A 234 25.59 -5.01 10.30
C ALA A 234 26.61 -5.49 11.34
N PHE A 235 27.86 -5.66 10.95
CA PHE A 235 28.95 -5.81 11.91
C PHE A 235 29.29 -4.45 12.53
N ASP A 236 29.50 -4.42 13.84
CA ASP A 236 30.03 -3.27 14.57
C ASP A 236 31.57 -3.28 14.51
N GLY A 237 32.10 -3.05 13.31
CA GLY A 237 33.54 -3.05 13.04
C GLY A 237 33.88 -3.28 11.57
N ALA A 238 35.10 -2.92 11.18
CA ALA A 238 35.57 -3.05 9.79
C ALA A 238 36.17 -4.42 9.46
N ALA A 239 36.49 -5.23 10.49
CA ALA A 239 37.19 -6.50 10.31
C ALA A 239 36.34 -7.58 9.63
N ALA A 240 35.02 -7.39 9.55
CA ALA A 240 34.12 -8.26 8.81
C ALA A 240 33.06 -7.43 8.09
N ARG A 241 32.65 -7.86 6.90
CA ARG A 241 31.53 -7.27 6.16
C ARG A 241 30.73 -8.32 5.42
N PHE A 242 29.43 -8.07 5.27
CA PHE A 242 28.62 -8.87 4.36
C PHE A 242 28.93 -8.49 2.91
N VAL A 243 29.14 -9.48 2.05
CA VAL A 243 29.44 -9.29 0.62
C VAL A 243 28.43 -9.97 -0.31
N ALA A 244 27.62 -10.88 0.23
CA ALA A 244 26.44 -11.42 -0.44
C ALA A 244 25.38 -11.77 0.60
N ALA A 245 24.12 -11.68 0.21
CA ALA A 245 22.98 -12.15 0.99
C ALA A 245 21.92 -12.70 0.02
N GLY A 246 21.42 -13.90 0.30
CA GLY A 246 20.25 -14.49 -0.35
C GLY A 246 18.98 -14.21 0.45
N GLY A 247 17.95 -15.04 0.30
CA GLY A 247 16.83 -15.02 1.24
C GLY A 247 15.99 -13.74 1.24
N GLY A 248 16.03 -12.95 0.16
CA GLY A 248 15.28 -11.70 0.03
C GLY A 248 15.85 -10.54 0.82
N ALA A 249 17.00 -10.75 1.44
CA ALA A 249 17.71 -9.73 2.17
C ALA A 249 18.44 -8.80 1.19
N ARG A 250 18.40 -7.49 1.44
CA ARG A 250 19.04 -6.48 0.59
C ARG A 250 20.39 -6.11 1.16
N LEU A 251 21.46 -6.30 0.39
CA LEU A 251 22.80 -5.87 0.77
C LEU A 251 23.05 -4.44 0.29
N ASP A 252 23.37 -3.53 1.21
CA ASP A 252 23.78 -2.16 0.91
C ASP A 252 24.99 -1.77 1.77
N ALA A 253 26.11 -1.44 1.12
CA ALA A 253 27.35 -1.02 1.77
C ALA A 253 27.80 -1.91 2.97
N GLY A 254 27.66 -3.23 2.85
CA GLY A 254 28.04 -4.18 3.91
C GLY A 254 27.00 -4.37 5.02
N ARG A 255 25.82 -3.74 4.90
CA ARG A 255 24.66 -3.90 5.78
C ARG A 255 23.59 -4.71 5.08
N ILE A 256 22.93 -5.59 5.81
CA ILE A 256 21.82 -6.38 5.29
C ILE A 256 20.51 -5.81 5.83
N GLY A 257 19.59 -5.46 4.94
CA GLY A 257 18.19 -5.19 5.27
C GLY A 257 17.33 -6.43 5.12
N PHE A 258 16.44 -6.68 6.05
CA PHE A 258 15.52 -7.82 6.05
C PHE A 258 14.08 -7.36 5.85
N PRO A 259 13.20 -8.27 5.36
CA PRO A 259 11.77 -8.11 5.54
C PRO A 259 11.39 -8.02 7.03
N ASP A 260 10.14 -7.62 7.26
CA ASP A 260 9.50 -7.52 8.57
C ASP A 260 9.77 -8.74 9.49
N LEU A 261 10.09 -8.45 10.77
CA LEU A 261 10.20 -9.45 11.84
C LEU A 261 8.81 -9.82 12.32
N VAL A 262 8.41 -11.07 12.11
CA VAL A 262 7.11 -11.60 12.53
C VAL A 262 7.32 -12.64 13.63
N GLY A 263 6.59 -12.48 14.73
CA GLY A 263 6.56 -13.42 15.86
C GLY A 263 6.29 -14.86 15.41
N GLY A 264 7.13 -15.79 15.82
CA GLY A 264 6.99 -17.22 15.48
C GLY A 264 7.39 -17.58 14.05
N MET A 265 7.93 -16.64 13.27
CA MET A 265 8.41 -16.88 11.91
C MET A 265 9.94 -16.68 11.82
N PRO A 266 10.75 -17.75 12.00
CA PRO A 266 12.19 -17.64 11.85
C PRO A 266 12.58 -17.37 10.39
N ARG A 267 13.52 -16.43 10.22
CA ARG A 267 14.09 -16.03 8.94
C ARG A 267 15.47 -16.67 8.78
N ASP A 268 15.64 -17.48 7.73
CA ASP A 268 16.91 -18.11 7.41
C ASP A 268 17.49 -17.47 6.14
N VAL A 269 18.68 -16.88 6.25
CA VAL A 269 19.34 -16.14 5.19
C VAL A 269 20.74 -16.69 4.97
N LEU A 270 21.01 -17.15 3.76
CA LEU A 270 22.36 -17.48 3.35
C LEU A 270 23.14 -16.17 3.13
N VAL A 271 24.26 -16.00 3.83
CA VAL A 271 25.12 -14.82 3.70
C VAL A 271 26.55 -15.25 3.38
N THR A 272 27.26 -14.41 2.64
CA THR A 272 28.71 -14.52 2.50
C THR A 272 29.35 -13.37 3.25
N ILE A 273 30.27 -13.71 4.15
CA ILE A 273 31.02 -12.77 4.98
C ILE A 273 32.44 -12.72 4.46
N GLU A 274 32.99 -11.53 4.29
CA GLU A 274 34.42 -11.31 4.10
C GLU A 274 35.04 -10.89 5.43
N LEU A 275 36.08 -11.60 5.86
CA LEU A 275 36.75 -11.44 7.16
C LEU A 275 38.24 -11.14 6.96
N ASP A 276 38.77 -10.21 7.75
CA ASP A 276 40.20 -9.91 7.79
C ASP A 276 41.02 -11.04 8.42
N ALA A 277 42.27 -11.19 7.99
CA ALA A 277 43.17 -12.20 8.53
C ALA A 277 43.40 -12.00 10.04
N HIS A 278 43.39 -13.11 10.79
CA HIS A 278 43.59 -13.18 12.23
C HIS A 278 42.57 -12.40 13.09
N SER A 279 41.50 -11.89 12.48
CA SER A 279 40.44 -11.15 13.18
C SER A 279 39.36 -12.09 13.71
N ALA A 280 38.93 -11.85 14.95
CA ALA A 280 37.68 -12.41 15.45
C ALA A 280 36.49 -11.70 14.76
N LEU A 281 35.32 -12.35 14.78
CA LEU A 281 34.11 -11.74 14.24
C LEU A 281 33.68 -10.57 15.15
N PRO A 282 33.52 -9.34 14.63
CA PRO A 282 32.96 -8.23 15.40
C PRO A 282 31.52 -8.53 15.86
N PRO A 283 31.03 -7.88 16.92
CA PRO A 283 29.63 -7.97 17.30
C PRO A 283 28.71 -7.63 16.12
N LEU A 284 27.60 -8.34 16.00
CA LEU A 284 26.52 -8.04 15.06
C LEU A 284 25.54 -7.08 15.71
N ARG A 285 25.28 -5.94 15.09
CA ARG A 285 24.23 -5.01 15.50
C ARG A 285 22.97 -5.25 14.66
N LEU A 286 21.92 -5.74 15.31
CA LEU A 286 20.57 -5.78 14.78
C LEU A 286 19.83 -4.50 15.19
N SER A 287 19.14 -3.84 14.26
CA SER A 287 18.30 -2.68 14.54
C SER A 287 16.93 -2.84 13.87
N TRP A 288 15.85 -2.45 14.54
CA TRP A 288 14.49 -2.49 13.99
C TRP A 288 13.61 -1.41 14.61
N ASP A 289 12.53 -1.05 13.92
CA ASP A 289 11.47 -0.23 14.50
C ASP A 289 10.45 -1.17 15.13
N ASP A 290 10.38 -1.21 16.47
CA ASP A 290 9.51 -2.13 17.22
C ASP A 290 8.06 -1.62 17.21
N THR A 291 7.17 -2.49 16.76
CA THR A 291 5.76 -2.17 16.56
C THR A 291 4.93 -2.18 17.85
N TYR A 292 5.50 -2.64 18.97
CA TYR A 292 4.83 -2.61 20.28
C TYR A 292 5.32 -1.44 21.13
N THR A 293 6.60 -1.09 21.04
CA THR A 293 7.15 0.05 21.79
C THR A 293 7.06 1.36 21.00
N GLY A 294 6.90 1.28 19.67
CA GLY A 294 6.96 2.43 18.76
C GLY A 294 8.36 3.05 18.65
N ALA A 295 9.37 2.42 19.24
CA ALA A 295 10.74 2.92 19.30
C ALA A 295 11.64 2.21 18.29
N HIS A 296 12.71 2.89 17.89
CA HIS A 296 13.82 2.25 17.21
C HIS A 296 14.69 1.50 18.24
N GLU A 297 14.73 0.19 18.12
CA GLU A 297 15.44 -0.72 19.03
C GLU A 297 16.73 -1.24 18.38
N THR A 298 17.72 -1.55 19.22
CA THR A 298 18.99 -2.14 18.79
C THR A 298 19.41 -3.28 19.71
N LEU A 299 19.97 -4.34 19.13
CA LEU A 299 20.51 -5.50 19.83
C LEU A 299 21.90 -5.83 19.29
N ASP A 300 22.90 -5.74 20.17
CA ASP A 300 24.27 -6.18 19.86
C ASP A 300 24.43 -7.66 20.25
N VAL A 301 24.81 -8.47 19.27
CA VAL A 301 24.94 -9.92 19.38
C VAL A 301 26.41 -10.29 19.19
N THR A 302 27.03 -10.81 20.24
CA THR A 302 28.39 -11.36 20.14
C THR A 302 28.31 -12.84 19.80
N LEU A 303 29.03 -13.26 18.76
CA LEU A 303 29.09 -14.64 18.30
C LEU A 303 30.49 -15.19 18.55
N ASP A 304 30.58 -16.23 19.37
CA ASP A 304 31.83 -16.93 19.62
C ASP A 304 32.00 -18.07 18.62
N LEU A 305 32.81 -17.84 17.58
CA LEU A 305 33.08 -18.79 16.52
C LEU A 305 34.58 -19.10 16.45
N PRO A 306 34.97 -20.39 16.41
CA PRO A 306 36.38 -20.76 16.44
C PRO A 306 37.12 -20.36 15.16
N LEU A 307 38.38 -19.90 15.31
CA LEU A 307 39.29 -19.60 14.20
C LEU A 307 40.21 -20.79 13.92
N LEU A 308 40.13 -21.35 12.72
CA LEU A 308 40.93 -22.50 12.29
C LEU A 308 41.87 -22.16 11.13
N ASP A 309 43.02 -22.83 11.12
CA ASP A 309 43.95 -22.77 9.98
C ASP A 309 43.34 -23.48 8.75
N PRO A 310 43.76 -23.13 7.52
CA PRO A 310 43.12 -23.61 6.29
C PRO A 310 42.97 -25.14 6.19
N ASP A 311 44.01 -25.90 6.54
CA ASP A 311 43.99 -27.37 6.48
C ASP A 311 42.99 -27.97 7.47
N ALA A 312 42.93 -27.42 8.70
CA ALA A 312 42.00 -27.86 9.73
C ALA A 312 40.55 -27.51 9.37
N LEU A 313 40.33 -26.36 8.72
CA LEU A 313 39.01 -25.95 8.25
C LEU A 313 38.54 -26.83 7.07
N ALA A 314 39.42 -27.10 6.10
CA ALA A 314 39.12 -27.94 4.94
C ALA A 314 38.78 -29.40 5.32
N ALA A 315 39.36 -29.91 6.41
CA ALA A 315 39.06 -31.24 6.95
C ALA A 315 37.67 -31.36 7.59
N ARG A 316 37.00 -30.25 7.93
CA ARG A 316 35.66 -30.27 8.52
C ARG A 316 34.59 -30.47 7.45
N ALA A 317 33.59 -31.28 7.76
CA ALA A 317 32.41 -31.43 6.93
C ALA A 317 31.62 -30.11 6.85
N VAL A 318 30.93 -29.92 5.73
CA VAL A 318 29.98 -28.81 5.57
C VAL A 318 28.76 -29.06 6.46
N ASP A 319 28.31 -28.01 7.15
CA ASP A 319 27.11 -28.02 7.96
C ASP A 319 25.88 -28.35 7.09
N PRO A 320 25.06 -29.34 7.46
CA PRO A 320 23.92 -29.77 6.65
C PRO A 320 22.90 -28.65 6.37
N ALA A 321 22.69 -27.72 7.32
CA ALA A 321 21.74 -26.63 7.16
C ALA A 321 22.28 -25.56 6.20
N VAL A 322 23.58 -25.26 6.27
CA VAL A 322 24.25 -24.36 5.31
C VAL A 322 24.22 -24.97 3.91
N ALA A 323 24.55 -26.26 3.78
CA ALA A 323 24.48 -26.97 2.50
C ALA A 323 23.05 -26.97 1.91
N ALA A 324 22.02 -27.14 2.75
CA ALA A 324 20.64 -27.07 2.31
C ALA A 324 20.24 -25.66 1.86
N ALA A 325 20.70 -24.61 2.56
CA ALA A 325 20.48 -23.23 2.15
C ALA A 325 21.18 -22.89 0.83
N GLN A 326 22.44 -23.31 0.64
CA GLN A 326 23.18 -23.17 -0.62
C GLN A 326 22.45 -23.85 -1.79
N ARG A 327 21.96 -25.09 -1.60
CA ARG A 327 21.17 -25.81 -2.61
C ARG A 327 19.88 -25.07 -2.96
N ARG A 328 19.13 -24.59 -1.96
CA ARG A 328 17.90 -23.81 -2.16
C ARG A 328 18.16 -22.51 -2.92
N HIS A 329 19.22 -21.78 -2.59
CA HIS A 329 19.59 -20.55 -3.28
C HIS A 329 19.98 -20.81 -4.73
N ALA A 330 20.85 -21.80 -4.99
CA ALA A 330 21.23 -22.18 -6.35
C ALA A 330 20.02 -22.65 -7.19
N TYR A 331 19.07 -23.35 -6.54
CA TYR A 331 17.82 -23.78 -7.16
C TYR A 331 16.92 -22.58 -7.51
N ALA A 332 16.79 -21.59 -6.62
CA ALA A 332 16.04 -20.36 -6.88
C ALA A 332 16.60 -19.59 -8.10
N ASP A 333 17.91 -19.39 -8.14
CA ASP A 333 18.60 -18.75 -9.26
C ASP A 333 18.35 -19.47 -10.58
N ALA A 334 18.34 -20.81 -10.53
CA ALA A 334 18.11 -21.62 -11.70
C ALA A 334 16.65 -21.63 -12.17
N VAL A 335 15.68 -21.70 -11.26
CA VAL A 335 14.26 -21.49 -11.59
C VAL A 335 14.06 -20.10 -12.21
N GLY A 336 14.77 -19.08 -11.73
CA GLY A 336 14.77 -17.74 -12.32
C GLY A 336 15.22 -17.67 -13.78
N ARG A 337 15.99 -18.63 -14.27
CA ARG A 337 16.37 -18.73 -15.70
C ARG A 337 15.25 -19.34 -16.57
N VAL A 338 14.33 -20.10 -15.97
CA VAL A 338 13.20 -20.71 -16.68
C VAL A 338 12.15 -19.67 -17.06
N GLU A 339 11.86 -18.72 -16.15
CA GLU A 339 10.84 -17.67 -16.35
C GLU A 339 11.00 -16.91 -17.69
N PRO A 340 12.17 -16.31 -18.03
CA PRO A 340 12.32 -15.59 -19.29
C PRO A 340 12.24 -16.49 -20.53
N LEU A 341 12.63 -17.77 -20.43
CA LEU A 341 12.54 -18.73 -21.53
C LEU A 341 11.08 -19.02 -21.87
N VAL A 342 10.26 -19.32 -20.86
CA VAL A 342 8.83 -19.60 -21.06
C VAL A 342 8.09 -18.34 -21.55
N ARG A 343 8.39 -17.18 -20.95
CA ARG A 343 7.81 -15.90 -21.38
C ARG A 343 8.17 -15.56 -22.83
N GLY A 344 9.39 -15.85 -23.25
CA GLY A 344 9.86 -15.68 -24.63
C GLY A 344 9.38 -16.78 -25.59
N GLY A 345 8.59 -17.74 -25.12
CA GLY A 345 8.08 -18.88 -25.91
C GLY A 345 9.12 -19.93 -26.30
N ARG A 346 10.29 -19.91 -25.65
CA ARG A 346 11.38 -20.87 -25.85
C ARG A 346 11.15 -22.11 -24.98
N PHE A 347 10.05 -22.82 -25.20
CA PHE A 347 9.66 -23.96 -24.37
C PHE A 347 10.66 -25.11 -24.39
N ASP A 348 11.27 -25.42 -25.55
CA ASP A 348 12.24 -26.50 -25.63
C ASP A 348 13.49 -26.20 -24.78
N ASP A 349 13.91 -24.94 -24.72
CA ASP A 349 14.98 -24.48 -23.84
C ASP A 349 14.56 -24.54 -22.37
N ALA A 350 13.34 -24.11 -22.06
CA ALA A 350 12.78 -24.19 -20.71
C ALA A 350 12.70 -25.64 -20.22
N GLU A 351 12.22 -26.57 -21.04
CA GLU A 351 12.16 -27.99 -20.72
C GLU A 351 13.54 -28.59 -20.51
N ARG A 352 14.55 -28.20 -21.31
CA ARG A 352 15.94 -28.63 -21.08
C ARG A 352 16.45 -28.15 -19.72
N GLU A 353 16.21 -26.88 -19.37
CA GLU A 353 16.63 -26.31 -18.10
C GLU A 353 15.92 -27.01 -16.93
N ILE A 354 14.60 -27.22 -17.01
CA ILE A 354 13.80 -27.90 -15.99
C ILE A 354 14.27 -29.35 -15.79
N ASN A 355 14.57 -30.08 -16.87
CA ASN A 355 15.07 -31.46 -16.77
C ASN A 355 16.49 -31.51 -16.16
N SER A 356 17.35 -30.55 -16.50
CA SER A 356 18.68 -30.41 -15.89
C SER A 356 18.55 -30.15 -14.39
N LEU A 357 17.63 -29.27 -13.99
CA LEU A 357 17.34 -29.00 -12.59
C LEU A 357 16.80 -30.22 -11.85
N ARG A 358 15.88 -30.97 -12.46
CA ARG A 358 15.33 -32.18 -11.85
C ARG A 358 16.42 -33.22 -11.58
N ALA A 359 17.35 -33.42 -12.53
CA ALA A 359 18.48 -34.32 -12.33
C ALA A 359 19.40 -33.87 -11.19
N GLN A 360 19.58 -32.56 -11.00
CA GLN A 360 20.33 -32.01 -9.86
C GLN A 360 19.59 -32.25 -8.54
N VAL A 361 18.29 -31.95 -8.47
CA VAL A 361 17.46 -32.15 -7.27
C VAL A 361 17.35 -33.63 -6.91
N ASP A 362 17.35 -34.53 -7.88
CA ASP A 362 17.37 -35.98 -7.63
C ASP A 362 18.62 -36.46 -6.91
N SER A 363 19.74 -35.74 -7.05
CA SER A 363 20.99 -36.03 -6.33
C SER A 363 21.02 -35.50 -4.89
N TRP A 364 20.02 -34.71 -4.48
CA TRP A 364 19.96 -34.15 -3.14
C TRP A 364 19.64 -35.23 -2.10
N PRO A 365 19.96 -35.00 -0.81
CA PRO A 365 19.49 -35.84 0.28
C PRO A 365 17.96 -36.05 0.23
N ALA A 366 17.49 -37.25 0.60
CA ALA A 366 16.08 -37.55 0.67
C ALA A 366 15.43 -36.88 1.89
N ASP A 367 15.07 -35.61 1.73
CA ASP A 367 14.40 -34.78 2.72
C ASP A 367 13.16 -34.07 2.13
N ALA A 368 12.38 -33.41 2.99
CA ALA A 368 11.17 -32.71 2.58
C ALA A 368 11.42 -31.60 1.54
N SER A 369 12.60 -30.97 1.56
CA SER A 369 12.96 -29.92 0.60
C SER A 369 13.19 -30.47 -0.80
N ARG A 370 13.80 -31.66 -0.90
CA ARG A 370 13.92 -32.39 -2.18
C ARG A 370 12.54 -32.74 -2.73
N ASP A 371 11.68 -33.35 -1.92
CA ASP A 371 10.36 -33.79 -2.36
C ASP A 371 9.47 -32.62 -2.81
N GLU A 372 9.50 -31.50 -2.08
CA GLU A 372 8.83 -30.26 -2.47
C GLU A 372 9.36 -29.72 -3.81
N SER A 373 10.68 -29.62 -3.96
CA SER A 373 11.30 -29.11 -5.19
C SER A 373 11.00 -30.00 -6.41
N LEU A 374 10.99 -31.33 -6.25
CA LEU A 374 10.64 -32.26 -7.33
C LEU A 374 9.17 -32.14 -7.75
N ARG A 375 8.25 -31.94 -6.80
CA ARG A 375 6.83 -31.67 -7.10
C ARG A 375 6.67 -30.37 -7.89
N ASP A 376 7.35 -29.31 -7.47
CA ASP A 376 7.29 -28.03 -8.15
C ASP A 376 7.85 -28.11 -9.58
N LEU A 377 8.99 -28.78 -9.78
CA LEU A 377 9.56 -29.00 -11.12
C LEU A 377 8.67 -29.86 -12.00
N ALA A 378 8.01 -30.89 -11.44
CA ALA A 378 7.07 -31.71 -12.18
C ALA A 378 5.88 -30.87 -12.67
N GLN A 379 5.32 -30.02 -11.82
CA GLN A 379 4.25 -29.10 -12.18
C GLN A 379 4.70 -28.10 -13.25
N LEU A 380 5.91 -27.54 -13.13
CA LEU A 380 6.45 -26.59 -14.11
C LEU A 380 6.71 -27.27 -15.47
N LEU A 381 7.22 -28.51 -15.46
CA LEU A 381 7.46 -29.30 -16.68
C LEU A 381 6.16 -29.65 -17.40
N GLU A 382 5.13 -30.09 -16.68
CA GLU A 382 3.82 -30.41 -17.23
C GLU A 382 3.21 -29.20 -17.95
N ARG A 383 3.30 -28.01 -17.34
CA ARG A 383 2.78 -26.77 -17.92
C ARG A 383 3.59 -26.26 -19.10
N SER A 384 4.93 -26.38 -19.02
CA SER A 384 5.80 -26.06 -20.16
C SER A 384 5.44 -26.91 -21.38
N ARG A 385 5.16 -28.20 -21.18
CA ARG A 385 4.70 -29.12 -22.24
C ARG A 385 3.30 -28.79 -22.77
N ALA A 386 2.42 -28.32 -21.89
CA ALA A 386 1.10 -27.82 -22.28
C ALA A 386 1.16 -26.49 -23.07
N ARG A 387 2.35 -25.86 -23.17
CA ARG A 387 2.60 -24.59 -23.87
C ARG A 387 1.75 -23.43 -23.34
N ASP A 388 1.39 -23.47 -22.06
CA ASP A 388 0.70 -22.39 -21.38
C ASP A 388 1.70 -21.30 -20.98
N HIS A 389 1.94 -20.35 -21.90
CA HIS A 389 2.91 -19.26 -21.71
C HIS A 389 2.63 -18.42 -20.45
N ALA A 390 1.37 -18.06 -20.23
CA ALA A 390 0.98 -17.10 -19.21
C ALA A 390 1.11 -17.70 -17.80
N MET A 391 0.62 -18.93 -17.60
CA MET A 391 0.69 -19.58 -16.30
C MET A 391 2.08 -20.12 -15.96
N SER A 392 2.80 -20.67 -16.94
CA SER A 392 4.12 -21.24 -16.68
C SER A 392 5.14 -20.18 -16.23
N ALA A 393 5.09 -18.98 -16.83
CA ALA A 393 5.91 -17.86 -16.40
C ALA A 393 5.56 -17.40 -14.98
N LYS A 394 4.26 -17.31 -14.65
CA LYS A 394 3.78 -16.94 -13.30
C LYS A 394 4.16 -17.95 -12.23
N VAL A 395 4.03 -19.24 -12.52
CA VAL A 395 4.44 -20.31 -11.61
C VAL A 395 5.94 -20.28 -11.37
N ALA A 396 6.76 -20.14 -12.43
CA ALA A 396 8.21 -19.98 -12.29
C ALA A 396 8.58 -18.75 -11.46
N HIS A 397 7.91 -17.62 -11.71
CA HIS A 397 8.12 -16.39 -10.95
C HIS A 397 7.73 -16.54 -9.47
N ARG A 398 6.54 -17.10 -9.17
CA ARG A 398 6.09 -17.41 -7.80
C ARG A 398 7.09 -18.33 -7.10
N MET A 399 7.51 -19.41 -7.76
CA MET A 399 8.48 -20.35 -7.20
C MET A 399 9.78 -19.65 -6.82
N LYS A 400 10.34 -18.87 -7.76
CA LYS A 400 11.53 -18.06 -7.49
C LYS A 400 11.30 -17.13 -6.30
N TYR A 401 10.22 -16.35 -6.30
CA TYR A 401 9.90 -15.39 -5.24
C TYR A 401 9.77 -16.07 -3.86
N HIS A 402 9.09 -17.21 -3.76
CA HIS A 402 8.96 -17.93 -2.49
C HIS A 402 10.28 -18.53 -2.01
N LEU A 403 11.10 -19.07 -2.93
CA LEU A 403 12.43 -19.58 -2.61
C LEU A 403 13.35 -18.44 -2.15
N ASP A 404 13.27 -17.29 -2.84
CA ASP A 404 14.02 -16.09 -2.49
C ASP A 404 13.57 -15.54 -1.14
N MET A 405 12.27 -15.43 -0.84
CA MET A 405 11.82 -14.83 0.42
C MET A 405 11.84 -15.80 1.63
N ASP A 406 12.17 -17.07 1.40
CA ASP A 406 12.15 -18.15 2.40
C ASP A 406 10.78 -18.28 3.11
N VAL A 407 9.69 -18.02 2.37
CA VAL A 407 8.29 -18.07 2.87
C VAL A 407 7.60 -19.33 2.34
N GLY A 408 8.17 -20.49 2.67
CA GLY A 408 7.61 -21.79 2.29
C GLY A 408 6.26 -22.10 2.95
N SER A 409 5.54 -23.07 2.39
CA SER A 409 4.25 -23.57 2.88
C SER A 409 4.28 -23.97 4.36
N SER A 410 5.36 -24.63 4.79
CA SER A 410 5.57 -25.09 6.18
C SER A 410 5.73 -23.94 7.19
N LYS A 411 6.42 -22.86 6.83
CA LYS A 411 6.59 -21.69 7.71
C LYS A 411 5.29 -20.91 7.86
N ARG A 412 4.48 -20.82 6.79
CA ARG A 412 3.13 -20.22 6.86
C ARG A 412 2.21 -21.04 7.77
N ALA A 413 2.21 -22.36 7.64
CA ALA A 413 1.44 -23.25 8.51
C ALA A 413 1.83 -23.10 10.00
N SER A 414 3.12 -23.05 10.30
CA SER A 414 3.62 -22.82 11.66
C SER A 414 3.15 -21.48 12.25
N MET A 415 3.13 -20.41 11.45
CA MET A 415 2.59 -19.12 11.88
C MET A 415 1.09 -19.18 12.13
N LEU A 416 0.32 -19.81 11.23
CA LEU A 416 -1.12 -19.95 11.36
C LEU A 416 -1.50 -20.78 12.60
N ASP A 417 -0.76 -21.84 12.90
CA ASP A 417 -0.98 -22.65 14.11
C ASP A 417 -0.71 -21.85 15.39
N ALA A 418 0.39 -21.08 15.42
CA ALA A 418 0.71 -20.19 16.53
C ALA A 418 -0.36 -19.10 16.73
N GLU A 419 -0.86 -18.52 15.64
CA GLU A 419 -1.91 -17.50 15.67
C GLU A 419 -3.28 -18.08 16.06
N ARG A 420 -3.65 -19.27 15.56
CA ARG A 420 -4.89 -19.97 15.93
C ARG A 420 -4.93 -20.27 17.42
N GLY A 421 -3.83 -20.74 18.00
CA GLY A 421 -3.71 -20.94 19.44
C GLY A 421 -3.98 -19.65 20.24
N LEU A 422 -3.46 -18.51 19.77
CA LEU A 422 -3.69 -17.20 20.37
C LEU A 422 -5.15 -16.73 20.22
N ARG A 423 -5.75 -16.92 19.04
CA ARG A 423 -7.17 -16.58 18.78
C ARG A 423 -8.11 -17.36 19.68
N SER A 424 -7.91 -18.69 19.81
CA SER A 424 -8.74 -19.55 20.68
C SER A 424 -8.64 -19.16 22.16
N ALA A 425 -7.45 -18.84 22.66
CA ALA A 425 -7.26 -18.36 24.04
C ALA A 425 -7.96 -17.01 24.29
N LYS A 426 -7.94 -16.10 23.30
CA LYS A 426 -8.63 -14.79 23.36
C LYS A 426 -10.15 -14.93 23.34
N GLN A 427 -10.69 -15.85 22.52
CA GLN A 427 -12.14 -16.08 22.43
C GLN A 427 -12.70 -16.64 23.75
N ALA A 428 -11.93 -17.50 24.43
CA ALA A 428 -12.26 -18.00 25.77
C ALA A 428 -12.22 -16.88 26.85
N TYR A 429 -11.23 -15.98 26.80
CA TYR A 429 -11.16 -14.83 27.72
C TYR A 429 -12.32 -13.83 27.51
N ARG A 430 -12.74 -13.62 26.25
CA ARG A 430 -13.83 -12.71 25.89
C ARG A 430 -15.22 -13.22 26.28
N GLN A 431 -15.46 -14.53 26.18
CA GLN A 431 -16.70 -15.13 26.68
C GLN A 431 -16.89 -14.91 28.19
N ALA A 432 -15.81 -14.67 28.93
CA ALA A 432 -15.87 -14.27 30.33
C ALA A 432 -16.11 -12.76 30.55
N ALA A 433 -15.92 -11.91 29.53
CA ALA A 433 -15.94 -10.45 29.66
C ALA A 433 -17.17 -9.75 29.03
N SER A 434 -17.95 -10.41 28.16
CA SER A 434 -19.03 -9.77 27.38
C SER A 434 -20.43 -9.78 28.05
N SER A 435 -20.53 -9.70 29.37
CA SER A 435 -21.81 -9.73 30.11
C SER A 435 -22.56 -8.39 30.24
N THR A 436 -22.27 -7.36 29.43
CA THR A 436 -22.98 -6.06 29.51
C THR A 436 -23.29 -5.44 28.12
N SER A 437 -24.60 -5.31 27.83
CA SER A 437 -25.30 -4.83 26.60
C SER A 437 -25.15 -3.31 26.31
N ARG A 438 -25.48 -2.69 25.14
CA ARG A 438 -26.70 -2.67 24.27
C ARG A 438 -26.46 -1.72 23.01
N PRO A 439 -27.42 -1.36 22.10
CA PRO A 439 -27.42 -1.69 20.66
C PRO A 439 -27.31 -0.50 19.64
N ALA A 440 -27.20 -0.83 18.35
CA ALA A 440 -26.98 0.04 17.18
C ALA A 440 -28.25 0.60 16.46
N ARG A 441 -28.06 1.64 15.62
CA ARG A 441 -29.07 2.29 14.75
C ARG A 441 -28.62 2.25 13.28
N THR A 442 -29.58 2.03 12.38
CA THR A 442 -29.44 1.86 10.92
C THR A 442 -29.70 3.15 10.14
N THR A 443 -29.07 3.31 8.96
CA THR A 443 -29.58 4.13 7.84
C THR A 443 -29.02 3.66 6.48
N ASP A 444 -29.86 3.79 5.46
CA ASP A 444 -29.82 3.20 4.11
C ASP A 444 -29.53 4.26 3.01
N ALA A 445 -29.22 3.75 1.82
CA ALA A 445 -29.48 4.27 0.46
C ALA A 445 -28.37 4.95 -0.39
N SER A 446 -28.35 4.48 -1.64
CA SER A 446 -27.44 4.68 -2.78
C SER A 446 -27.99 5.65 -3.84
N ALA A 447 -27.17 6.12 -4.79
CA ALA A 447 -27.59 6.51 -6.16
C ALA A 447 -26.41 6.78 -7.12
N GLY A 448 -26.45 6.17 -8.32
CA GLY A 448 -25.54 6.41 -9.45
C GLY A 448 -25.95 7.59 -10.35
N ARG A 449 -25.08 8.01 -11.29
CA ARG A 449 -25.28 9.21 -12.13
C ARG A 449 -25.06 9.00 -13.64
N THR A 450 -25.90 9.73 -14.39
CA THR A 450 -26.15 9.82 -15.85
C THR A 450 -25.23 10.86 -16.54
N PRO A 451 -25.03 10.87 -17.87
CA PRO A 451 -24.09 11.79 -18.55
C PRO A 451 -24.54 13.26 -18.54
N MET A 452 -23.60 14.19 -18.40
CA MET A 452 -23.83 15.64 -18.21
C MET A 452 -24.01 16.44 -19.52
N ARG A 453 -24.85 17.48 -19.41
CA ARG A 453 -25.16 18.51 -20.42
C ARG A 453 -24.11 19.65 -20.45
N PRO A 454 -24.05 20.49 -21.49
CA PRO A 454 -23.12 21.63 -21.57
C PRO A 454 -23.28 22.62 -20.39
N ALA A 455 -22.18 23.29 -20.04
CA ALA A 455 -22.14 24.20 -18.90
C ALA A 455 -23.13 25.37 -19.05
N ARG A 456 -23.91 25.65 -18.00
CA ARG A 456 -24.94 26.69 -17.98
C ARG A 456 -24.84 27.51 -16.69
N THR A 457 -24.66 28.82 -16.82
CA THR A 457 -24.83 29.75 -15.71
C THR A 457 -26.31 29.82 -15.34
N VAL A 458 -26.62 29.59 -14.06
CA VAL A 458 -28.00 29.55 -13.55
C VAL A 458 -28.30 30.66 -12.55
N HIS A 459 -27.26 31.28 -11.97
CA HIS A 459 -27.39 32.43 -11.09
C HIS A 459 -26.20 33.36 -11.22
N GLN A 460 -26.40 34.66 -11.05
CA GLN A 460 -25.33 35.66 -11.08
C GLN A 460 -25.63 36.80 -10.09
N ALA A 461 -24.58 37.33 -9.48
CA ALA A 461 -24.65 38.50 -8.62
C ALA A 461 -23.38 39.37 -8.74
N GLU A 462 -23.47 40.62 -8.32
CA GLU A 462 -22.31 41.53 -8.22
C GLU A 462 -22.07 41.94 -6.77
N VAL A 463 -20.80 41.99 -6.38
CA VAL A 463 -20.36 42.38 -5.04
C VAL A 463 -19.46 43.60 -5.14
N ALA A 464 -19.83 44.69 -4.46
CA ALA A 464 -19.04 45.91 -4.43
C ALA A 464 -17.81 45.78 -3.53
N HIS A 465 -16.70 46.35 -3.97
CA HIS A 465 -15.47 46.43 -3.19
C HIS A 465 -15.51 47.62 -2.22
N GLN A 466 -14.85 47.50 -1.07
CA GLN A 466 -14.64 48.63 -0.16
C GLN A 466 -13.82 49.77 -0.80
N GLY A 467 -13.00 49.47 -1.82
CA GLY A 467 -12.18 50.44 -2.57
C GLY A 467 -12.82 51.00 -3.85
N GLY A 468 -14.02 50.55 -4.23
CA GLY A 468 -14.66 50.86 -5.52
C GLY A 468 -14.49 49.76 -6.58
N GLY A 469 -15.47 49.61 -7.47
CA GLY A 469 -15.58 48.50 -8.44
C GLY A 469 -16.46 47.34 -7.95
N THR A 470 -16.66 46.32 -8.80
CA THR A 470 -17.45 45.12 -8.47
C THR A 470 -16.78 43.83 -8.96
N THR A 471 -16.92 42.76 -8.18
CA THR A 471 -16.65 41.37 -8.62
C THR A 471 -17.97 40.70 -8.96
N ARG A 472 -18.00 40.01 -10.11
CA ARG A 472 -19.13 39.17 -10.51
C ARG A 472 -19.00 37.76 -9.94
N LEU A 473 -20.02 37.30 -9.25
CA LEU A 473 -20.16 35.94 -8.75
C LEU A 473 -21.16 35.18 -9.63
N GLU A 474 -20.79 33.98 -10.09
CA GLU A 474 -21.62 33.15 -10.97
C GLU A 474 -21.80 31.75 -10.36
N VAL A 475 -23.01 31.20 -10.42
CA VAL A 475 -23.27 29.78 -10.15
C VAL A 475 -23.47 29.07 -11.49
N VAL A 476 -22.61 28.09 -11.77
CA VAL A 476 -22.53 27.40 -13.06
C VAL A 476 -22.75 25.91 -12.83
N ILE A 477 -23.72 25.33 -13.54
CA ILE A 477 -23.85 23.88 -13.63
C ILE A 477 -22.91 23.41 -14.74
N GLY A 478 -21.91 22.59 -14.43
CA GLY A 478 -20.94 22.12 -15.40
C GLY A 478 -19.77 21.34 -14.81
N ASP A 479 -18.87 20.91 -15.69
CA ASP A 479 -17.60 20.27 -15.33
C ASP A 479 -16.53 21.34 -15.15
N ILE A 480 -15.84 21.32 -14.00
CA ILE A 480 -14.75 22.25 -13.67
C ILE A 480 -13.57 22.13 -14.65
N THR A 481 -13.32 20.93 -15.20
CA THR A 481 -12.22 20.68 -16.14
C THR A 481 -12.42 21.34 -17.50
N GLN A 482 -13.66 21.72 -17.82
CA GLN A 482 -14.06 22.36 -19.08
C GLN A 482 -14.17 23.88 -18.97
N GLN A 483 -13.86 24.46 -17.81
CA GLN A 483 -14.00 25.91 -17.60
C GLN A 483 -12.83 26.68 -18.19
N THR A 484 -13.14 27.61 -19.10
CA THR A 484 -12.17 28.63 -19.54
C THR A 484 -12.06 29.70 -18.46
N ALA A 485 -10.98 29.65 -17.68
CA ALA A 485 -10.66 30.57 -16.60
C ALA A 485 -9.14 30.74 -16.45
N ASP A 486 -8.66 31.80 -15.81
CA ASP A 486 -7.23 31.97 -15.59
C ASP A 486 -6.71 30.97 -14.54
N ALA A 487 -7.54 30.64 -13.55
CA ALA A 487 -7.29 29.56 -12.60
C ALA A 487 -8.56 28.75 -12.29
N ILE A 488 -8.37 27.44 -12.11
CA ILE A 488 -9.37 26.56 -11.50
C ILE A 488 -8.87 26.06 -10.15
N VAL A 489 -9.78 25.79 -9.23
CA VAL A 489 -9.46 25.12 -7.96
C VAL A 489 -9.64 23.62 -8.09
N ASN A 490 -8.64 22.88 -7.62
CA ASN A 490 -8.65 21.43 -7.53
C ASN A 490 -8.63 20.97 -6.05
N PRO A 491 -9.75 20.45 -5.53
CA PRO A 491 -9.79 19.80 -4.22
C PRO A 491 -9.13 18.42 -4.30
N SER A 492 -7.97 18.27 -3.66
CA SER A 492 -7.15 17.05 -3.69
C SER A 492 -6.94 16.46 -2.28
N ASN A 493 -6.20 15.36 -2.19
CA ASN A 493 -5.70 14.81 -0.93
C ASN A 493 -4.36 15.47 -0.51
N ARG A 494 -3.93 15.23 0.74
CA ARG A 494 -2.67 15.80 1.26
C ARG A 494 -1.43 15.42 0.46
N GLY A 495 -1.45 14.28 -0.24
CA GLY A 495 -0.33 13.80 -1.04
C GLY A 495 -0.27 14.36 -2.47
N LEU A 496 -1.32 15.03 -2.95
CA LEU A 496 -1.44 15.56 -4.32
C LEU A 496 -1.21 14.49 -5.42
N PHE A 497 -1.60 13.24 -5.15
CA PHE A 497 -1.32 12.11 -6.05
C PHE A 497 -2.38 11.93 -7.17
N GLY A 498 -3.45 12.71 -7.15
CA GLY A 498 -4.62 12.51 -8.01
C GLY A 498 -5.54 11.41 -7.45
N THR A 499 -6.68 11.78 -6.88
CA THR A 499 -7.71 10.87 -6.34
C THR A 499 -8.89 10.69 -7.30
N ALA A 500 -9.96 10.00 -6.88
CA ALA A 500 -11.23 10.03 -7.59
C ALA A 500 -11.93 11.41 -7.51
N GLY A 501 -13.01 11.60 -8.27
CA GLY A 501 -13.82 12.83 -8.24
C GLY A 501 -13.21 13.98 -9.04
N VAL A 502 -13.31 15.21 -8.50
CA VAL A 502 -12.78 16.41 -9.17
C VAL A 502 -11.27 16.30 -9.38
N ASP A 503 -10.52 15.83 -8.39
CA ASP A 503 -9.07 15.68 -8.47
C ASP A 503 -8.65 14.79 -9.63
N GLY A 504 -9.29 13.63 -9.75
CA GLY A 504 -9.03 12.68 -10.83
C GLY A 504 -9.39 13.24 -12.20
N ALA A 505 -10.49 13.98 -12.30
CA ALA A 505 -10.88 14.64 -13.53
C ALA A 505 -9.85 15.72 -13.93
N VAL A 506 -9.39 16.51 -12.97
CA VAL A 506 -8.36 17.55 -13.18
C VAL A 506 -7.03 16.93 -13.58
N HIS A 507 -6.56 15.87 -12.92
CA HIS A 507 -5.34 15.15 -13.28
C HIS A 507 -5.45 14.47 -14.66
N ALA A 508 -6.58 13.83 -14.95
CA ALA A 508 -6.82 13.19 -16.24
C ALA A 508 -6.80 14.20 -17.40
N MET A 509 -7.44 15.36 -17.21
CA MET A 509 -7.50 16.40 -18.23
C MET A 509 -6.20 17.21 -18.32
N GLY A 510 -5.55 17.49 -17.19
CA GLY A 510 -4.29 18.24 -17.12
C GLY A 510 -3.08 17.47 -17.67
N GLY A 511 -3.14 16.14 -17.70
CA GLY A 511 -2.11 15.27 -18.27
C GLY A 511 -0.99 14.89 -17.29
N PRO A 512 -0.07 14.01 -17.72
CA PRO A 512 1.03 13.52 -16.88
C PRO A 512 1.95 14.63 -16.37
N GLU A 513 2.02 15.77 -17.08
CA GLU A 513 2.80 16.94 -16.69
C GLU A 513 2.26 17.58 -15.40
N LEU A 514 0.93 17.61 -15.23
CA LEU A 514 0.29 18.07 -14.00
C LEU A 514 0.63 17.15 -12.82
N THR A 515 0.52 15.83 -13.03
CA THR A 515 0.88 14.84 -12.02
C THR A 515 2.35 14.96 -11.62
N ALA A 516 3.27 15.18 -12.56
CA ALA A 516 4.68 15.39 -12.26
C ALA A 516 4.93 16.67 -11.44
N ALA A 517 4.24 17.76 -11.75
CA ALA A 517 4.33 19.01 -10.99
C ALA A 517 3.80 18.83 -9.55
N CYS A 518 2.66 18.16 -9.37
CA CYS A 518 2.13 17.83 -8.05
C CYS A 518 3.08 16.94 -7.23
N ARG A 519 3.68 15.92 -7.86
CA ARG A 519 4.66 15.04 -7.22
C ARG A 519 5.91 15.79 -6.74
N ALA A 520 6.36 16.79 -7.51
CA ALA A 520 7.50 17.62 -7.13
C ALA A 520 7.22 18.52 -5.92
N ILE A 521 5.96 18.87 -5.66
CA ILE A 521 5.55 19.61 -4.46
C ILE A 521 5.58 18.71 -3.22
N GLY A 522 5.23 17.43 -3.36
CA GLY A 522 5.36 16.44 -2.30
C GLY A 522 4.25 16.42 -1.23
N GLY A 523 3.25 17.30 -1.37
CA GLY A 523 2.05 17.33 -0.53
C GLY A 523 1.80 18.68 0.16
N ILE A 524 0.61 18.85 0.73
CA ILE A 524 0.21 20.02 1.54
C ILE A 524 -0.69 19.60 2.72
N ASP A 525 -0.72 20.41 3.79
CA ASP A 525 -1.61 20.16 4.93
C ASP A 525 -3.05 20.64 4.68
N TYR A 526 -3.97 20.18 5.53
CA TYR A 526 -5.37 20.58 5.46
C TYR A 526 -5.58 22.08 5.64
N GLY A 527 -6.39 22.67 4.75
CA GLY A 527 -6.65 24.10 4.71
C GLY A 527 -5.57 24.93 4.00
N GLN A 528 -4.54 24.29 3.44
CA GLN A 528 -3.53 24.96 2.62
C GLN A 528 -3.86 24.84 1.12
N ALA A 529 -3.24 25.71 0.32
CA ALA A 529 -3.29 25.66 -1.13
C ALA A 529 -1.91 25.86 -1.78
N THR A 530 -1.67 25.16 -2.88
CA THR A 530 -0.47 25.28 -3.74
C THR A 530 -0.87 25.47 -5.20
N VAL A 531 0.07 25.82 -6.07
CA VAL A 531 -0.20 26.19 -7.47
C VAL A 531 0.68 25.41 -8.43
N THR A 532 0.08 24.95 -9.52
CA THR A 532 0.78 24.41 -10.71
C THR A 532 0.27 25.11 -11.98
N PRO A 533 1.00 25.01 -13.12
CA PRO A 533 0.44 25.34 -14.42
C PRO A 533 -0.78 24.45 -14.76
N GLY A 534 -1.69 24.94 -15.61
CA GLY A 534 -2.85 24.19 -16.08
C GLY A 534 -2.56 23.08 -17.10
N PHE A 535 -1.39 23.14 -17.75
CA PHE A 535 -0.96 22.19 -18.78
C PHE A 535 -2.00 22.02 -19.90
N ARG A 536 -2.70 20.90 -19.95
CA ARG A 536 -3.70 20.56 -20.98
C ARG A 536 -5.11 21.07 -20.65
N LEU A 537 -5.34 21.60 -19.45
CA LEU A 537 -6.61 22.22 -19.09
C LEU A 537 -6.81 23.52 -19.86
N ALA A 538 -8.07 23.92 -20.05
CA ALA A 538 -8.40 25.23 -20.61
C ALA A 538 -8.01 26.40 -19.66
N ALA A 539 -7.65 26.08 -18.42
CA ALA A 539 -7.21 27.03 -17.43
C ALA A 539 -5.69 27.25 -17.45
N THR A 540 -5.23 28.45 -17.15
CA THR A 540 -3.78 28.75 -17.14
C THR A 540 -3.08 28.18 -15.91
N HIS A 541 -3.77 28.14 -14.77
CA HIS A 541 -3.26 27.63 -13.50
C HIS A 541 -4.24 26.67 -12.82
N VAL A 542 -3.71 25.74 -12.03
CA VAL A 542 -4.49 24.93 -11.08
C VAL A 542 -4.06 25.29 -9.67
N ILE A 543 -5.04 25.67 -8.83
CA ILE A 543 -4.85 25.90 -7.40
C ILE A 543 -5.30 24.64 -6.68
N HIS A 544 -4.37 23.86 -6.15
CA HIS A 544 -4.65 22.62 -5.43
C HIS A 544 -4.86 22.93 -3.95
N THR A 545 -5.93 22.42 -3.36
CA THR A 545 -6.25 22.61 -1.95
C THR A 545 -6.71 21.31 -1.31
N THR A 546 -6.60 21.20 0.01
CA THR A 546 -7.04 20.01 0.74
C THR A 546 -7.93 20.38 1.93
N THR A 547 -8.85 19.49 2.28
CA THR A 547 -9.74 19.61 3.44
C THR A 547 -9.89 18.22 4.10
N PRO A 548 -10.10 18.06 5.41
CA PRO A 548 -10.31 16.73 5.99
C PRO A 548 -11.69 16.18 5.58
N ARG A 549 -11.95 14.88 5.76
CA ARG A 549 -13.32 14.34 5.62
C ARG A 549 -14.20 14.80 6.78
N TRP A 550 -15.49 14.93 6.52
CA TRP A 550 -16.49 15.23 7.55
C TRP A 550 -16.66 14.06 8.53
N ARG A 551 -16.46 14.32 9.83
CA ARG A 551 -16.63 13.34 10.92
C ARG A 551 -17.61 13.80 12.00
N GLY A 552 -18.61 14.59 11.61
CA GLY A 552 -19.64 15.10 12.52
C GLY A 552 -19.48 16.56 12.89
N GLY A 553 -18.36 17.21 12.55
CA GLY A 553 -18.17 18.66 12.68
C GLY A 553 -17.49 19.12 13.97
N ASP A 554 -17.28 18.22 14.92
CA ASP A 554 -16.66 18.52 16.22
C ASP A 554 -15.13 18.65 16.14
N GLY A 555 -14.51 18.28 15.01
CA GLY A 555 -13.07 18.28 14.78
C GLY A 555 -12.54 19.56 14.12
N GLY A 556 -13.38 20.59 13.95
CA GLY A 556 -12.98 21.83 13.27
C GLY A 556 -12.93 21.71 11.75
N GLU A 557 -13.66 20.76 11.16
CA GLU A 557 -13.72 20.52 9.72
C GLU A 557 -14.22 21.76 8.95
N LEU A 558 -15.28 22.43 9.44
CA LEU A 558 -15.79 23.65 8.80
C LEU A 558 -14.77 24.79 8.83
N ALA A 559 -14.07 24.98 9.95
CA ALA A 559 -13.01 25.98 10.06
C ALA A 559 -11.84 25.66 9.12
N THR A 560 -11.57 24.37 8.88
CA THR A 560 -10.53 23.94 7.94
C THR A 560 -10.96 24.13 6.48
N LEU A 561 -12.24 23.88 6.17
CA LEU A 561 -12.84 24.19 4.87
C LEU A 561 -12.80 25.69 4.58
N GLU A 562 -13.10 26.54 5.58
CA GLU A 562 -12.98 27.99 5.47
C GLU A 562 -11.53 28.41 5.13
N ARG A 563 -10.54 27.85 5.84
CA ARG A 563 -9.11 28.08 5.54
C ARG A 563 -8.75 27.64 4.11
N ALA A 564 -9.28 26.52 3.64
CA ALA A 564 -9.04 26.04 2.26
C ALA A 564 -9.54 27.06 1.21
N TYR A 565 -10.77 27.57 1.37
CA TYR A 565 -11.28 28.62 0.48
C TYR A 565 -10.45 29.90 0.55
N ALA A 566 -10.11 30.36 1.77
CA ALA A 566 -9.27 31.53 1.96
C ALA A 566 -7.89 31.37 1.29
N ALA A 567 -7.24 30.22 1.45
CA ALA A 567 -5.96 29.91 0.83
C ALA A 567 -6.04 29.90 -0.71
N CYS A 568 -7.14 29.40 -1.28
CA CYS A 568 -7.38 29.43 -2.73
C CYS A 568 -7.53 30.86 -3.24
N LEU A 569 -8.33 31.69 -2.56
CA LEU A 569 -8.57 33.09 -2.92
C LEU A 569 -7.28 33.91 -2.80
N ASP A 570 -6.47 33.65 -1.78
CA ASP A 570 -5.15 34.28 -1.63
C ASP A 570 -4.17 33.85 -2.72
N ALA A 571 -4.17 32.57 -3.12
CA ALA A 571 -3.37 32.09 -4.24
C ALA A 571 -3.79 32.77 -5.56
N ALA A 572 -5.09 32.84 -5.83
CA ALA A 572 -5.65 33.55 -6.98
C ALA A 572 -5.21 35.02 -7.01
N ARG A 573 -5.28 35.72 -5.87
CA ARG A 573 -4.82 37.11 -5.73
C ARG A 573 -3.33 37.26 -5.99
N ARG A 574 -2.48 36.36 -5.47
CA ARG A 574 -1.02 36.38 -5.73
C ARG A 574 -0.70 36.19 -7.22
N LEU A 575 -1.46 35.33 -7.90
CA LEU A 575 -1.34 35.11 -9.35
C LEU A 575 -1.96 36.24 -10.19
N ARG A 576 -2.73 37.15 -9.57
CA ARG A 576 -3.49 38.22 -10.22
C ARG A 576 -4.44 37.71 -11.32
N VAL A 577 -5.10 36.59 -11.07
CA VAL A 577 -6.06 35.99 -12.01
C VAL A 577 -7.31 36.85 -12.13
N HIS A 578 -7.79 37.10 -13.35
CA HIS A 578 -9.03 37.85 -13.57
C HIS A 578 -10.25 36.96 -13.34
N THR A 579 -10.16 35.68 -13.68
CA THR A 579 -11.25 34.70 -13.57
C THR A 579 -10.82 33.47 -12.76
N LEU A 580 -11.60 33.14 -11.72
CA LEU A 580 -11.39 31.97 -10.86
C LEU A 580 -12.63 31.07 -10.89
N ALA A 581 -12.46 29.78 -11.16
CA ALA A 581 -13.52 28.79 -11.03
C ALA A 581 -13.26 27.84 -9.86
N ILE A 582 -14.24 27.67 -8.99
CA ILE A 582 -14.15 26.90 -7.75
C ILE A 582 -15.27 25.86 -7.72
N PRO A 583 -14.96 24.55 -7.55
CA PRO A 583 -15.99 23.54 -7.38
C PRO A 583 -16.55 23.54 -5.96
N ALA A 584 -17.63 22.78 -5.72
CA ALA A 584 -18.09 22.53 -4.35
C ALA A 584 -17.08 21.65 -3.59
N ILE A 585 -16.25 22.27 -2.74
CA ILE A 585 -15.19 21.59 -1.98
C ILE A 585 -15.82 20.75 -0.86
N GLY A 586 -15.47 19.46 -0.79
CA GLY A 586 -15.79 18.58 0.33
C GLY A 586 -17.17 17.91 0.30
N THR A 587 -18.10 18.34 -0.56
CA THR A 587 -19.50 17.85 -0.56
C THR A 587 -19.69 16.48 -1.23
N GLY A 588 -18.69 15.99 -1.95
CA GLY A 588 -18.68 14.66 -2.58
C GLY A 588 -18.19 13.57 -1.62
N ALA A 589 -17.09 12.91 -1.99
CA ALA A 589 -16.51 11.81 -1.21
C ALA A 589 -16.21 12.18 0.26
N PHE A 590 -16.00 13.46 0.57
CA PHE A 590 -15.62 13.92 1.90
C PHE A 590 -16.84 14.25 2.78
N ARG A 591 -18.05 14.08 2.25
CA ARG A 591 -19.34 14.01 2.97
C ARG A 591 -19.70 15.21 3.86
N TYR A 592 -19.19 16.41 3.57
CA TYR A 592 -19.64 17.60 4.29
C TYR A 592 -21.14 17.82 4.07
N PRO A 593 -21.91 18.20 5.13
CA PRO A 593 -23.30 18.59 4.99
C PRO A 593 -23.42 19.72 3.98
N LEU A 594 -24.27 19.53 2.97
CA LEU A 594 -24.36 20.41 1.81
C LEU A 594 -24.63 21.88 2.21
N ASP A 595 -25.62 22.11 3.07
CA ASP A 595 -25.98 23.47 3.50
C ASP A 595 -24.83 24.15 4.25
N GLN A 596 -24.16 23.43 5.16
CA GLN A 596 -23.05 23.99 5.95
C GLN A 596 -21.82 24.28 5.08
N ALA A 597 -21.45 23.36 4.18
CA ALA A 597 -20.32 23.57 3.27
C ALA A 597 -20.57 24.71 2.29
N THR A 598 -21.81 24.85 1.80
CA THR A 598 -22.20 25.93 0.89
C THR A 598 -22.17 27.28 1.59
N ALA A 599 -22.69 27.35 2.83
CA ALA A 599 -22.62 28.57 3.64
C ALA A 599 -21.17 29.02 3.86
N VAL A 600 -20.26 28.09 4.23
CA VAL A 600 -18.82 28.38 4.38
C VAL A 600 -18.21 28.86 3.06
N ALA A 601 -18.51 28.18 1.94
CA ALA A 601 -17.97 28.53 0.63
C ALA A 601 -18.37 29.95 0.20
N VAL A 602 -19.67 30.27 0.28
CA VAL A 602 -20.21 31.58 -0.10
C VAL A 602 -19.67 32.67 0.83
N ALA A 603 -19.70 32.45 2.14
CA ALA A 603 -19.20 33.43 3.11
C ALA A 603 -17.72 33.75 2.89
N ALA A 604 -16.87 32.74 2.68
CA ALA A 604 -15.44 32.93 2.43
C ALA A 604 -15.18 33.72 1.14
N VAL A 605 -15.89 33.41 0.05
CA VAL A 605 -15.73 34.12 -1.23
C VAL A 605 -16.24 35.56 -1.13
N VAL A 606 -17.45 35.78 -0.61
CA VAL A 606 -18.02 37.14 -0.44
C VAL A 606 -17.08 37.99 0.42
N ALA A 607 -16.65 37.48 1.57
CA ALA A 607 -15.74 38.21 2.46
C ALA A 607 -14.41 38.57 1.80
N ALA A 608 -13.87 37.72 0.91
CA ALA A 608 -12.63 38.00 0.20
C ALA A 608 -12.82 39.04 -0.91
N VAL A 609 -13.87 38.91 -1.74
CA VAL A 609 -14.09 39.82 -2.87
C VAL A 609 -14.57 41.20 -2.42
N THR A 610 -15.20 41.35 -1.26
CA THR A 610 -15.50 42.68 -0.70
C THR A 610 -14.21 43.44 -0.31
N LYS A 611 -13.15 42.72 0.08
CA LYS A 611 -11.86 43.30 0.51
C LYS A 611 -10.86 43.51 -0.64
N HIS A 612 -10.99 42.77 -1.74
CA HIS A 612 -10.00 42.72 -2.80
C HIS A 612 -10.66 42.79 -4.19
N GLU A 613 -10.09 43.61 -5.08
CA GLU A 613 -10.59 43.80 -6.46
C GLU A 613 -10.29 42.62 -7.41
N VAL A 614 -9.52 41.63 -6.96
CA VAL A 614 -9.08 40.49 -7.76
C VAL A 614 -9.42 39.20 -7.01
N PRO A 615 -10.08 38.22 -7.65
CA PRO A 615 -10.49 38.16 -9.07
C PRO A 615 -11.77 38.97 -9.39
N ALA A 616 -11.88 39.47 -10.63
CA ALA A 616 -13.05 40.20 -11.12
C ALA A 616 -14.26 39.28 -11.40
N VAL A 617 -14.03 37.98 -11.64
CA VAL A 617 -15.09 36.97 -11.77
C VAL A 617 -14.75 35.72 -10.95
N VAL A 618 -15.66 35.29 -10.08
CA VAL A 618 -15.60 33.98 -9.41
C VAL A 618 -16.80 33.12 -9.84
N ARG A 619 -16.52 31.89 -10.27
CA ARG A 619 -17.55 30.91 -10.65
C ARG A 619 -17.60 29.77 -9.65
N PHE A 620 -18.74 29.55 -9.02
CA PHE A 620 -19.04 28.30 -8.32
C PHE A 620 -19.52 27.27 -9.33
N VAL A 621 -18.74 26.21 -9.54
CA VAL A 621 -19.02 25.18 -10.55
C VAL A 621 -19.54 23.92 -9.88
N VAL A 622 -20.77 23.54 -10.18
CA VAL A 622 -21.47 22.44 -9.53
C VAL A 622 -22.05 21.46 -10.56
N LEU A 623 -22.28 20.21 -10.16
CA LEU A 623 -22.62 19.13 -11.10
C LEU A 623 -24.12 18.92 -11.34
N ASP A 624 -25.02 19.54 -10.57
CA ASP A 624 -26.47 19.44 -10.75
C ASP A 624 -27.23 20.68 -10.28
N GLU A 625 -28.52 20.71 -10.60
CA GLU A 625 -29.46 21.76 -10.23
C GLU A 625 -29.70 21.85 -8.72
N GLY A 626 -29.63 20.74 -7.97
CA GLY A 626 -29.85 20.74 -6.52
C GLY A 626 -28.76 21.52 -5.78
N LEU A 627 -27.50 21.23 -6.10
CA LEU A 627 -26.34 22.00 -5.65
C LEU A 627 -26.45 23.46 -6.10
N ALA A 628 -26.79 23.70 -7.35
CA ALA A 628 -26.84 25.06 -7.88
C ALA A 628 -27.90 25.92 -7.20
N ASN A 629 -29.08 25.36 -6.92
CA ASN A 629 -30.13 26.05 -6.17
C ASN A 629 -29.70 26.37 -4.74
N THR A 630 -28.92 25.48 -4.10
CA THR A 630 -28.37 25.71 -2.76
C THR A 630 -27.37 26.87 -2.78
N TYR A 631 -26.43 26.88 -3.74
CA TYR A 631 -25.47 27.97 -3.91
C TYR A 631 -26.14 29.30 -4.24
N ALA A 632 -27.18 29.31 -5.10
CA ALA A 632 -27.92 30.52 -5.44
C ALA A 632 -28.62 31.11 -4.21
N ARG A 633 -29.31 30.27 -3.42
CA ARG A 633 -30.00 30.67 -2.20
C ARG A 633 -29.04 31.24 -1.16
N GLU A 634 -27.91 30.56 -0.89
CA GLU A 634 -26.91 31.03 0.06
C GLU A 634 -26.24 32.33 -0.41
N LEU A 635 -26.01 32.48 -1.71
CA LEU A 635 -25.47 33.71 -2.28
C LEU A 635 -26.42 34.90 -2.06
N ASP A 636 -27.70 34.73 -2.35
CA ASP A 636 -28.70 35.79 -2.13
C ASP A 636 -28.80 36.17 -0.65
N ALA A 637 -28.75 35.17 0.24
CA ALA A 637 -28.78 35.40 1.69
C ALA A 637 -27.53 36.15 2.18
N ALA A 638 -26.35 35.80 1.68
CA ALA A 638 -25.10 36.48 2.04
C ALA A 638 -25.07 37.93 1.56
N LEU A 639 -25.58 38.21 0.36
CA LEU A 639 -25.62 39.56 -0.20
C LEU A 639 -26.68 40.46 0.44
N ALA A 640 -27.76 39.88 0.98
CA ALA A 640 -28.71 40.65 1.77
C ALA A 640 -28.15 41.07 3.14
N ALA A 641 -27.05 40.46 3.60
CA ALA A 641 -26.44 40.72 4.90
C ALA A 641 -25.25 41.69 4.86
N VAL A 642 -24.80 42.09 3.67
CA VAL A 642 -23.67 43.02 3.41
C VAL A 642 -24.23 44.32 2.85
#